data_AF-A0A961DBE1-F1
#
_entry.id   AF-A0A961DBE1-F1
#
_cell.length_a   1.000
_cell.length_b   1.000
_cell.length_c   1.000
_cell.angle_alpha   90.00
_cell.angle_beta   90.00
_cell.angle_gamma   90.00
#
_symmetry.space_group_name_H-M   'P 1'
#
loop_
_entity.id
_entity.type
_entity.pdbx_description
1 polymer ?
#
loop_
_entity_poly.entity_id
_entity_poly.type
_entity_poly.pdbx_seq_one_letter_code
_entity_poly.pdbx_strand_id
1 'polypeptide(L)'
;MKTILLILTLAAGTALRAGEGIIHGRVFGLDQNGALAAIVSGAKVELQNESGATISSATSNSDGLYELTGLDAGDYRYRVTAAGYRTEDEKRGFSVTDAGRDYVHDFLLWKDGAKDPGPAPAPPVVVETRKPIVHGRVFRLDAEGKLAGVLPGAKVELLSAGKLTASTTAQDSGYYIIRDVAPGDYQYRVTAAGVEPEDKGRGFTVPTDTLEYVQDFLLGPPPPRRDKCDLAILVVKRISSGKDRSNDARLPVANAKLVLQPKSKQPIPLNQPFVTDVRGEYLAKLLGEGDYTVAIDAPECEPFTGPLTVKCEKDGDVIFELQPCNELLHGYLRAMASDGWGKSTQAKAAAERAYQRALKADSSGDCGVNYVRALTQISAEDYKGAQESLAAAIGKKTESEVWDLACGMYLYMNLVMHQPEQAVRSTRSLVANHYATRAAGDAAQETAYICGVVLGMAKGPWQDLVGAGEAAVLESELLSGLKGELRTALVDARDHVAEEYAKAKAVEEKERGRLLTEAIEKRNADIAAMEQRQDAIQKDVAAIDAELQRLDAVIASSEQLRINAAGFMQQRQLLGVQIQPLNARLQEITNCMAEDQREAALNPNEATQIFAEIQQHQIEIGQIRQKIGFLQNQDAQLAAKAANLQNQYQREAGTAVASHRTKMGQREAKVREFDKLEADRMRPFDPDRFTTPELEQLGDACRMVKPYHQPDLEEHRKMILDGFDCGAAKDPKRLPVTATPVQIVEQPFRVKMPVGNRAMPAQTNSPRVMPVLPSNTPSDAPMPTVKTPLPASATAARPPPNTGDPAEVVVTNNHTGAVRIFGISPGAENEQFVRSMQSGDEAMIPARIGQLLIIKATTGGRELQRHKVGKKLEVLKIGGTPQ
;
A
#
# COMPACT_ATOMS: atom_id res chain seq x y z
N MET A 1 16.50 -11.05 124.38
CA MET A 1 17.80 -11.66 124.75
C MET A 1 18.65 -11.70 123.48
N LYS A 2 19.72 -10.89 123.38
CA LYS A 2 21.13 -11.35 123.49
C LYS A 2 21.44 -12.45 122.44
N THR A 3 22.38 -12.37 121.49
CA THR A 3 23.49 -11.45 121.21
C THR A 3 24.17 -11.93 119.91
N ILE A 4 24.93 -11.04 119.26
CA ILE A 4 26.22 -11.28 118.56
C ILE A 4 26.23 -11.97 117.19
N LEU A 5 26.45 -11.10 116.20
CA LEU A 5 27.31 -11.17 115.02
C LEU A 5 28.50 -12.16 115.10
N LEU A 6 28.62 -13.05 114.12
CA LEU A 6 29.93 -13.47 113.61
C LEU A 6 29.87 -13.62 112.08
N ILE A 7 30.46 -12.65 111.40
CA ILE A 7 30.84 -12.73 109.99
C ILE A 7 32.06 -13.64 109.92
N LEU A 8 31.96 -14.73 109.17
CA LEU A 8 33.13 -15.47 108.68
C LEU A 8 32.98 -15.62 107.16
N THR A 9 33.57 -14.69 106.42
CA THR A 9 33.86 -14.83 105.00
C THR A 9 34.98 -15.86 104.83
N LEU A 10 34.65 -17.05 104.32
CA LEU A 10 35.58 -17.92 103.61
C LEU A 10 35.12 -18.00 102.15
N ALA A 11 35.89 -17.39 101.27
CA ALA A 11 35.81 -17.62 99.84
C ALA A 11 36.52 -18.95 99.52
N ALA A 12 35.80 -19.90 98.95
CA ALA A 12 36.38 -21.03 98.22
C ALA A 12 35.37 -21.51 97.16
N GLY A 13 35.68 -21.20 95.90
CA GLY A 13 35.21 -21.88 94.69
C GLY A 13 33.71 -22.09 94.52
N THR A 14 33.06 -21.22 93.74
CA THR A 14 31.96 -21.69 92.89
C THR A 14 32.53 -22.77 91.97
N ALA A 15 32.32 -24.04 92.31
CA ALA A 15 32.46 -25.11 91.36
C ALA A 15 31.40 -24.88 90.28
N LEU A 16 31.86 -24.41 89.13
CA LEU A 16 31.17 -24.52 87.86
C LEU A 16 30.62 -25.95 87.79
N ARG A 17 29.30 -26.12 87.91
CA ARG A 17 28.69 -27.41 87.56
C ARG A 17 28.90 -27.55 86.06
N ALA A 18 29.72 -28.53 85.68
CA ALA A 18 29.90 -28.92 84.29
C ALA A 18 28.51 -29.14 83.68
N GLY A 19 28.33 -28.70 82.43
CA GLY A 19 27.09 -28.97 81.69
C GLY A 19 26.82 -30.48 81.68
N GLU A 20 25.54 -30.83 81.66
CA GLU A 20 25.07 -32.21 81.52
C GLU A 20 24.90 -32.54 80.04
N GLY A 21 25.36 -33.72 79.62
CA GLY A 21 25.43 -34.07 78.20
C GLY A 21 24.05 -34.49 77.70
N ILE A 22 23.74 -34.14 76.46
CA ILE A 22 22.50 -34.55 75.79
C ILE A 22 22.85 -35.45 74.63
N ILE A 23 22.13 -36.55 74.48
CA ILE A 23 22.13 -37.33 73.25
C ILE A 23 20.71 -37.48 72.72
N HIS A 24 20.53 -37.15 71.46
CA HIS A 24 19.25 -37.23 70.78
C HIS A 24 19.42 -37.77 69.37
N GLY A 25 18.32 -38.15 68.75
CA GLY A 25 18.32 -38.68 67.39
C GLY A 25 17.00 -39.36 67.08
N ARG A 26 16.92 -40.04 65.94
CA ARG A 26 15.71 -40.74 65.53
C ARG A 26 15.89 -42.24 65.46
N VAL A 27 14.81 -42.98 65.72
CA VAL A 27 14.73 -44.42 65.54
C VAL A 27 14.00 -44.73 64.24
N PHE A 28 14.66 -45.40 63.32
CA PHE A 28 14.08 -45.84 62.06
C PHE A 28 14.00 -47.36 61.98
N GLY A 29 13.04 -47.84 61.20
CA GLY A 29 12.76 -49.23 60.97
C GLY A 29 13.17 -49.64 59.57
N LEU A 30 13.96 -50.70 59.45
CA LEU A 30 14.34 -51.33 58.19
C LEU A 30 13.41 -52.52 57.90
N ASP A 31 13.08 -52.75 56.62
CA ASP A 31 12.39 -53.97 56.20
C ASP A 31 13.32 -55.20 56.15
N GLN A 32 12.78 -56.34 55.72
CA GLN A 32 13.50 -57.62 55.66
C GLN A 32 14.70 -57.61 54.69
N ASN A 33 14.80 -56.62 53.81
CA ASN A 33 15.87 -56.46 52.83
C ASN A 33 16.86 -55.33 53.18
N GLY A 34 16.66 -54.67 54.33
CA GLY A 34 17.52 -53.59 54.81
C GLY A 34 17.18 -52.20 54.27
N ALA A 35 16.02 -52.04 53.60
CA ALA A 35 15.56 -50.73 53.14
C ALA A 35 14.80 -50.00 54.27
N LEU A 36 14.94 -48.67 54.34
CA LEU A 36 14.23 -47.84 55.32
C LEU A 36 12.71 -47.91 55.06
N ALA A 37 11.99 -48.50 56.00
CA ALA A 37 10.59 -48.86 55.83
C ALA A 37 9.63 -47.99 56.66
N ALA A 38 10.09 -47.48 57.81
CA ALA A 38 9.28 -46.63 58.67
C ALA A 38 10.12 -45.78 59.63
N ILE A 39 9.51 -44.73 60.17
CA ILE A 39 9.94 -44.08 61.41
C ILE A 39 9.32 -44.86 62.58
N VAL A 40 10.12 -45.22 63.58
CA VAL A 40 9.66 -46.06 64.69
C VAL A 40 9.28 -45.18 65.87
N SER A 41 7.98 -44.99 66.05
CA SER A 41 7.41 -44.38 67.25
C SER A 41 7.29 -45.38 68.39
N GLY A 42 7.52 -44.93 69.62
CA GLY A 42 7.40 -45.76 70.81
C GLY A 42 8.59 -46.72 71.03
N ALA A 43 9.71 -46.52 70.33
CA ALA A 43 10.93 -47.27 70.57
C ALA A 43 11.56 -46.82 71.90
N LYS A 44 11.82 -47.78 72.78
CA LYS A 44 12.52 -47.54 74.04
C LYS A 44 14.02 -47.59 73.81
N VAL A 45 14.71 -46.47 74.01
CA VAL A 45 16.18 -46.33 73.96
C VAL A 45 16.70 -46.30 75.39
N GLU A 46 17.61 -47.20 75.72
CA GLU A 46 18.22 -47.31 77.04
C GLU A 46 19.75 -47.19 76.92
N LEU A 47 20.38 -46.33 77.72
CA LEU A 47 21.83 -46.28 77.87
C LEU A 47 22.24 -47.00 79.14
N GLN A 48 23.26 -47.83 79.04
CA GLN A 48 23.78 -48.71 80.07
C GLN A 48 25.25 -48.41 80.32
N ASN A 49 25.68 -48.51 81.58
CA ASN A 49 27.10 -48.47 81.94
C ASN A 49 27.79 -49.84 81.69
N GLU A 50 29.08 -49.93 81.99
CA GLU A 50 29.85 -51.17 81.80
C GLU A 50 29.32 -52.39 82.58
N SER A 51 28.63 -52.18 83.71
CA SER A 51 28.01 -53.24 84.51
C SER A 51 26.62 -53.68 84.00
N GLY A 52 26.12 -53.05 82.93
CA GLY A 52 24.81 -53.34 82.31
C GLY A 52 23.62 -52.68 83.01
N ALA A 53 23.86 -51.80 83.98
CA ALA A 53 22.81 -51.03 84.63
C ALA A 53 22.37 -49.86 83.73
N THR A 54 21.06 -49.66 83.57
CA THR A 54 20.51 -48.54 82.78
C THR A 54 20.71 -47.22 83.52
N ILE A 55 21.43 -46.29 82.90
CA ILE A 55 21.76 -44.96 83.42
C ILE A 55 20.73 -43.93 82.98
N SER A 56 20.24 -44.02 81.74
CA SER A 56 19.22 -43.13 81.20
C SER A 56 18.36 -43.87 80.19
N SER A 57 17.09 -43.48 80.05
CA SER A 57 16.18 -44.09 79.07
C SER A 57 15.17 -43.09 78.53
N ALA A 58 14.87 -43.20 77.25
CA ALA A 58 13.91 -42.37 76.53
C ALA A 58 13.02 -43.23 75.64
N THR A 59 11.85 -42.71 75.29
CA THR A 59 10.95 -43.36 74.33
C THR A 59 10.78 -42.44 73.14
N SER A 60 10.95 -42.97 71.93
CA SER A 60 10.80 -42.17 70.72
C SER A 60 9.36 -41.70 70.53
N ASN A 61 9.19 -40.45 70.11
CA ASN A 61 7.88 -39.84 69.87
C ASN A 61 7.27 -40.27 68.52
N SER A 62 6.17 -39.65 68.09
CA SER A 62 5.50 -39.95 66.80
C SER A 62 6.40 -39.78 65.58
N ASP A 63 7.41 -38.91 65.67
CA ASP A 63 8.37 -38.60 64.61
C ASP A 63 9.68 -39.40 64.77
N GLY A 64 9.67 -40.39 65.67
CA GLY A 64 10.78 -41.28 65.98
C GLY A 64 11.91 -40.62 66.76
N LEU A 65 11.75 -39.37 67.20
CA LEU A 65 12.77 -38.62 67.94
C LEU A 65 12.83 -39.09 69.40
N TYR A 66 14.04 -39.35 69.89
CA TYR A 66 14.33 -39.59 71.29
C TYR A 66 15.36 -38.57 71.79
N GLU A 67 15.33 -38.27 73.09
CA GLU A 67 16.29 -37.38 73.74
C GLU A 67 16.60 -37.91 75.15
N LEU A 68 17.88 -37.96 75.48
CA LEU A 68 18.42 -38.41 76.75
C LEU A 68 19.34 -37.30 77.28
N THR A 69 18.98 -36.70 78.41
CA THR A 69 19.75 -35.63 79.06
C THR A 69 20.47 -36.15 80.30
N GLY A 70 21.35 -35.34 80.91
CA GLY A 70 21.95 -35.67 82.20
C GLY A 70 23.18 -36.58 82.11
N LEU A 71 23.86 -36.64 80.95
CA LEU A 71 24.94 -37.59 80.74
C LEU A 71 26.31 -37.02 81.12
N ASP A 72 26.99 -37.69 82.04
CA ASP A 72 28.40 -37.42 82.35
C ASP A 72 29.30 -37.96 81.23
N ALA A 73 30.52 -37.42 81.13
CA ALA A 73 31.53 -37.96 80.23
C ALA A 73 31.89 -39.40 80.63
N GLY A 74 31.78 -40.34 79.69
CA GLY A 74 31.98 -41.76 79.92
C GLY A 74 31.57 -42.63 78.72
N ASP A 75 31.85 -43.92 78.83
CA ASP A 75 31.47 -44.93 77.82
C ASP A 75 30.10 -45.53 78.14
N TYR A 76 29.20 -45.45 77.17
CA TYR A 76 27.84 -45.96 77.30
C TYR A 76 27.58 -47.06 76.28
N ARG A 77 26.94 -48.14 76.71
CA ARG A 77 26.31 -49.12 75.82
C ARG A 77 24.85 -48.75 75.64
N TYR A 78 24.24 -49.12 74.51
CA TYR A 78 22.83 -48.87 74.30
C TYR A 78 22.06 -50.18 74.08
N ARG A 79 20.77 -50.14 74.42
CA ARG A 79 19.78 -51.16 74.11
C ARG A 79 18.52 -50.47 73.58
N VAL A 80 18.05 -50.89 72.41
CA VAL A 80 16.87 -50.28 71.78
C VAL A 80 15.83 -51.33 71.46
N THR A 81 14.60 -51.12 71.94
CA THR A 81 13.49 -52.07 71.81
C THR A 81 12.26 -51.39 71.23
N ALA A 82 11.64 -52.00 70.21
CA ALA A 82 10.38 -51.52 69.64
C ALA A 82 9.51 -52.69 69.19
N ALA A 83 8.18 -52.54 69.23
CA ALA A 83 7.26 -53.61 68.84
C ALA A 83 7.34 -53.88 67.32
N GLY A 84 7.45 -55.16 66.94
CA GLY A 84 7.56 -55.59 65.53
C GLY A 84 8.95 -55.45 64.92
N TYR A 85 9.95 -55.10 65.75
CA TYR A 85 11.35 -54.99 65.37
C TYR A 85 12.22 -55.84 66.30
N ARG A 86 13.29 -56.40 65.75
CA ARG A 86 14.31 -57.12 66.51
C ARG A 86 14.94 -56.15 67.51
N THR A 87 15.05 -56.58 68.77
CA THR A 87 15.75 -55.81 69.80
C THR A 87 17.21 -55.64 69.42
N GLU A 88 17.68 -54.41 69.46
CA GLU A 88 19.08 -54.05 69.27
C GLU A 88 19.76 -54.05 70.64
N ASP A 89 20.51 -55.13 70.93
CA ASP A 89 21.14 -55.39 72.24
C ASP A 89 22.48 -56.12 72.06
N GLU A 90 23.23 -55.76 71.03
CA GLU A 90 24.52 -56.39 70.69
C GLU A 90 25.70 -55.83 71.52
N LYS A 91 25.40 -55.18 72.67
CA LYS A 91 26.38 -54.53 73.57
C LYS A 91 27.24 -53.45 72.88
N ARG A 92 26.71 -52.83 71.82
CA ARG A 92 27.34 -51.70 71.12
C ARG A 92 27.20 -50.42 71.95
N GLY A 93 28.08 -49.47 71.72
CA GLY A 93 28.16 -48.26 72.54
C GLY A 93 28.91 -47.12 71.87
N PHE A 94 28.95 -45.98 72.55
CA PHE A 94 29.66 -44.78 72.15
C PHE A 94 30.26 -44.07 73.37
N SER A 95 31.32 -43.29 73.14
CA SER A 95 32.03 -42.53 74.18
C SER A 95 31.56 -41.09 74.19
N VAL A 96 30.97 -40.65 75.30
CA VAL A 96 30.67 -39.24 75.57
C VAL A 96 31.94 -38.63 76.17
N THR A 97 32.62 -37.77 75.41
CA THR A 97 33.94 -37.23 75.79
C THR A 97 33.87 -35.89 76.53
N ASP A 98 32.74 -35.20 76.49
CA ASP A 98 32.51 -33.93 77.18
C ASP A 98 31.05 -33.86 77.64
N ALA A 99 30.82 -33.74 78.95
CA ALA A 99 29.49 -33.65 79.52
C ALA A 99 28.77 -32.35 79.10
N GLY A 100 29.45 -31.33 78.57
CA GLY A 100 28.79 -30.08 78.18
C GLY A 100 28.18 -30.03 76.77
N ARG A 101 28.06 -31.16 76.04
CA ARG A 101 27.76 -31.17 74.60
C ARG A 101 26.55 -32.03 74.20
N ASP A 102 25.98 -31.67 73.06
CA ASP A 102 24.91 -32.40 72.40
C ASP A 102 25.50 -33.39 71.38
N TYR A 103 25.02 -34.63 71.43
CA TYR A 103 25.43 -35.73 70.58
C TYR A 103 24.24 -36.21 69.75
N VAL A 104 24.42 -36.39 68.44
CA VAL A 104 23.36 -36.93 67.58
C VAL A 104 23.67 -38.38 67.19
N HIS A 105 22.74 -39.29 67.47
CA HIS A 105 22.85 -40.69 67.08
C HIS A 105 21.50 -41.29 66.65
N ASP A 106 21.40 -41.69 65.38
CA ASP A 106 20.20 -42.36 64.87
C ASP A 106 20.30 -43.88 65.04
N PHE A 107 19.21 -44.52 65.45
CA PHE A 107 19.11 -45.98 65.55
C PHE A 107 18.36 -46.57 64.36
N LEU A 108 18.84 -47.70 63.85
CA LEU A 108 18.21 -48.48 62.79
C LEU A 108 17.80 -49.84 63.36
N LEU A 109 16.49 -50.13 63.39
CA LEU A 109 15.95 -51.40 63.88
C LEU A 109 15.46 -52.25 62.73
N TRP A 110 15.83 -53.53 62.71
CA TRP A 110 15.39 -54.47 61.68
C TRP A 110 14.03 -55.06 62.00
N LYS A 111 13.14 -55.15 61.02
CA LYS A 111 11.87 -55.85 61.18
C LYS A 111 12.11 -57.33 61.45
N ASP A 112 11.28 -57.94 62.31
CA ASP A 112 11.42 -59.34 62.70
C ASP A 112 11.49 -60.29 61.47
N GLY A 113 12.48 -61.18 61.45
CA GLY A 113 12.67 -62.21 60.41
C GLY A 113 13.74 -61.94 59.33
N ALA A 114 14.53 -60.86 59.41
CA ALA A 114 15.62 -60.56 58.46
C ALA A 114 16.89 -61.43 58.69
N LYS A 115 17.68 -61.71 57.62
CA LYS A 115 18.99 -62.43 57.70
C LYS A 115 20.16 -61.44 57.86
N ASP A 116 20.91 -61.62 58.95
CA ASP A 116 22.17 -61.00 59.44
C ASP A 116 22.43 -59.48 59.16
N PRO A 117 22.68 -58.65 60.20
CA PRO A 117 22.85 -57.22 60.06
C PRO A 117 24.29 -56.87 59.61
N GLY A 118 24.41 -56.07 58.56
CA GLY A 118 25.69 -55.49 58.13
C GLY A 118 26.35 -54.59 59.18
N PRO A 119 27.55 -54.05 58.89
CA PRO A 119 28.43 -53.45 59.89
C PRO A 119 27.83 -52.21 60.58
N ALA A 120 28.31 -51.97 61.81
CA ALA A 120 27.79 -51.01 62.77
C ALA A 120 27.52 -49.59 62.20
N PRO A 121 26.47 -48.90 62.70
CA PRO A 121 26.23 -47.48 62.36
C PRO A 121 27.41 -46.60 62.79
N ALA A 122 27.60 -45.50 62.05
CA ALA A 122 28.71 -44.56 62.25
C ALA A 122 28.71 -43.96 63.67
N PRO A 123 29.89 -43.65 64.24
CA PRO A 123 29.99 -42.99 65.53
C PRO A 123 29.25 -41.64 65.55
N PRO A 124 28.72 -41.20 66.71
CA PRO A 124 27.97 -39.95 66.84
C PRO A 124 28.79 -38.75 66.35
N VAL A 125 28.14 -37.86 65.60
CA VAL A 125 28.76 -36.63 65.05
C VAL A 125 28.64 -35.52 66.09
N VAL A 126 29.77 -34.89 66.44
CA VAL A 126 29.80 -33.71 67.33
C VAL A 126 29.34 -32.48 66.53
N VAL A 127 28.27 -31.82 66.97
CA VAL A 127 27.75 -30.59 66.35
C VAL A 127 27.94 -29.42 67.32
N GLU A 128 28.83 -28.48 66.99
CA GLU A 128 28.93 -27.20 67.73
C GLU A 128 27.97 -26.17 67.12
N THR A 129 27.11 -25.49 67.90
CA THR A 129 26.72 -24.06 67.74
C THR A 129 25.71 -23.57 68.78
N ARG A 130 25.79 -22.30 69.21
CA ARG A 130 24.85 -21.60 70.13
C ARG A 130 23.75 -20.80 69.40
N LYS A 131 23.39 -21.20 68.17
CA LYS A 131 22.33 -20.59 67.34
C LYS A 131 21.53 -21.70 66.65
N PRO A 132 20.24 -21.49 66.33
CA PRO A 132 19.44 -22.51 65.67
C PRO A 132 20.09 -23.00 64.38
N ILE A 133 20.19 -24.32 64.22
CA ILE A 133 20.53 -24.93 62.93
C ILE A 133 19.25 -25.42 62.24
N VAL A 134 19.22 -25.34 60.92
CA VAL A 134 18.20 -26.02 60.11
C VAL A 134 18.87 -27.18 59.40
N HIS A 135 18.36 -28.38 59.58
CA HIS A 135 18.92 -29.57 58.97
C HIS A 135 17.84 -30.57 58.58
N GLY A 136 18.19 -31.59 57.83
CA GLY A 136 17.25 -32.61 57.38
C GLY A 136 17.83 -33.39 56.22
N ARG A 137 16.98 -34.15 55.52
CA ARG A 137 17.36 -34.91 54.34
C ARG A 137 16.51 -34.54 53.13
N VAL A 138 17.15 -34.60 51.97
CA VAL A 138 16.48 -34.49 50.67
C VAL A 138 16.30 -35.89 50.11
N PHE A 139 15.05 -36.24 49.81
CA PHE A 139 14.65 -37.51 49.23
C PHE A 139 14.16 -37.32 47.80
N ARG A 140 14.38 -38.36 46.97
CA ARG A 140 13.81 -38.47 45.64
C ARG A 140 12.51 -39.27 45.70
N LEU A 141 11.49 -38.84 44.95
CA LEU A 141 10.31 -39.64 44.65
C LEU A 141 10.43 -40.26 43.25
N ASP A 142 9.82 -41.42 43.03
CA ASP A 142 9.59 -42.00 41.70
C ASP A 142 8.38 -41.36 41.01
N ALA A 143 8.05 -41.84 39.79
CA ALA A 143 6.95 -41.31 38.98
C ALA A 143 5.57 -41.54 39.61
N GLU A 144 5.47 -42.50 40.51
CA GLU A 144 4.26 -42.86 41.26
C GLU A 144 4.16 -42.10 42.60
N GLY A 145 5.13 -41.23 42.91
CA GLY A 145 5.17 -40.43 44.13
C GLY A 145 5.66 -41.20 45.36
N LYS A 146 6.30 -42.36 45.18
CA LYS A 146 6.87 -43.18 46.25
C LYS A 146 8.37 -42.86 46.43
N LEU A 147 8.86 -42.99 47.66
CA LEU A 147 10.24 -42.67 48.01
C LEU A 147 11.24 -43.61 47.31
N ALA A 148 12.10 -43.03 46.48
CA ALA A 148 13.05 -43.70 45.59
C ALA A 148 14.52 -43.58 46.06
N GLY A 149 14.73 -43.15 47.30
CA GLY A 149 16.05 -43.02 47.94
C GLY A 149 16.42 -41.58 48.29
N VAL A 150 17.63 -41.40 48.83
CA VAL A 150 18.17 -40.07 49.17
C VAL A 150 18.68 -39.36 47.92
N LEU A 151 18.65 -38.03 47.92
CA LEU A 151 19.02 -37.19 46.79
C LEU A 151 20.30 -36.39 47.09
N PRO A 152 21.50 -36.95 46.80
CA PRO A 152 22.76 -36.28 47.05
C PRO A 152 22.97 -35.11 46.07
N GLY A 153 23.70 -34.09 46.51
CA GLY A 153 24.01 -32.91 45.70
C GLY A 153 22.84 -31.92 45.53
N ALA A 154 21.72 -32.13 46.21
CA ALA A 154 20.60 -31.19 46.19
C ALA A 154 20.97 -29.88 46.90
N LYS A 155 20.81 -28.74 46.22
CA LYS A 155 21.03 -27.41 46.79
C LYS A 155 19.76 -26.95 47.52
N VAL A 156 19.88 -26.72 48.82
CA VAL A 156 18.83 -26.17 49.68
C VAL A 156 19.12 -24.70 49.94
N GLU A 157 18.11 -23.85 49.77
CA GLU A 157 18.19 -22.40 49.92
C GLU A 157 17.05 -21.90 50.82
N LEU A 158 17.37 -21.03 51.77
CA LEU A 158 16.39 -20.34 52.63
C LEU A 158 16.31 -18.86 52.24
N LEU A 159 15.09 -18.36 52.08
CA LEU A 159 14.78 -17.00 51.69
C LEU A 159 13.92 -16.33 52.76
N SER A 160 14.27 -15.11 53.16
CA SER A 160 13.44 -14.28 54.03
C SER A 160 12.98 -13.06 53.22
N ALA A 161 11.68 -12.77 53.20
CA ALA A 161 11.08 -11.74 52.35
C ALA A 161 11.50 -11.82 50.86
N GLY A 162 11.63 -13.03 50.31
CA GLY A 162 12.04 -13.28 48.92
C GLY A 162 13.55 -13.11 48.63
N LYS A 163 14.37 -12.79 49.63
CA LYS A 163 15.83 -12.65 49.50
C LYS A 163 16.56 -13.87 50.06
N LEU A 164 17.48 -14.43 49.27
CA LEU A 164 18.34 -15.53 49.71
C LEU A 164 19.12 -15.13 50.97
N THR A 165 18.94 -15.91 52.04
CA THR A 165 19.52 -15.67 53.37
C THR A 165 20.58 -16.71 53.72
N ALA A 166 20.36 -17.98 53.35
CA ALA A 166 21.33 -19.05 53.57
C ALA A 166 21.18 -20.15 52.51
N SER A 167 22.23 -20.94 52.28
CA SER A 167 22.20 -22.07 51.35
C SER A 167 23.21 -23.14 51.77
N THR A 168 22.91 -24.39 51.44
CA THR A 168 23.82 -25.53 51.59
C THR A 168 23.54 -26.56 50.49
N THR A 169 24.41 -27.56 50.38
CA THR A 169 24.23 -28.69 49.45
C THR A 169 24.17 -29.98 50.24
N ALA A 170 23.19 -30.82 49.93
CA ALA A 170 23.00 -32.12 50.54
C ALA A 170 24.19 -33.05 50.23
N GLN A 171 24.66 -33.74 51.27
CA GLN A 171 25.76 -34.71 51.21
C GLN A 171 25.32 -36.02 50.53
N ASP A 172 26.23 -36.99 50.40
CA ASP A 172 25.96 -38.30 49.77
C ASP A 172 24.80 -39.07 50.43
N SER A 173 24.56 -38.82 51.72
CA SER A 173 23.44 -39.38 52.49
C SER A 173 22.10 -38.65 52.29
N GLY A 174 22.06 -37.64 51.41
CA GLY A 174 20.96 -36.69 51.26
C GLY A 174 20.83 -35.69 52.40
N TYR A 175 21.69 -35.77 53.42
CA TYR A 175 21.65 -34.90 54.59
C TYR A 175 22.18 -33.50 54.27
N TYR A 176 21.48 -32.48 54.75
CA TYR A 176 21.90 -31.09 54.64
C TYR A 176 21.85 -30.41 56.00
N ILE A 177 22.72 -29.42 56.20
CA ILE A 177 22.75 -28.59 57.40
C ILE A 177 23.06 -27.14 57.02
N ILE A 178 22.28 -26.22 57.59
CA ILE A 178 22.45 -24.78 57.53
C ILE A 178 22.63 -24.31 58.97
N ARG A 179 23.80 -23.75 59.26
CA ARG A 179 24.17 -23.29 60.60
C ARG A 179 23.80 -21.81 60.80
N ASP A 180 23.71 -21.41 62.06
CA ASP A 180 23.52 -20.01 62.48
C ASP A 180 22.26 -19.34 61.90
N VAL A 181 21.17 -20.09 61.73
CA VAL A 181 19.89 -19.58 61.23
C VAL A 181 19.20 -18.79 62.34
N ALA A 182 18.86 -17.52 62.06
CA ALA A 182 18.11 -16.71 63.02
C ALA A 182 16.68 -17.24 63.15
N PRO A 183 16.05 -17.16 64.33
CA PRO A 183 14.62 -17.43 64.45
C PRO A 183 13.80 -16.51 63.53
N GLY A 184 12.79 -17.05 62.84
CA GLY A 184 11.96 -16.28 61.92
C GLY A 184 11.34 -17.11 60.79
N ASP A 185 10.57 -16.44 59.94
CA ASP A 185 9.90 -17.05 58.79
C ASP A 185 10.82 -17.13 57.57
N TYR A 186 10.93 -18.34 57.01
CA TYR A 186 11.72 -18.62 55.83
C TYR A 186 10.87 -19.31 54.78
N GLN A 187 10.94 -18.81 53.55
CA GLN A 187 10.64 -19.60 52.37
C GLN A 187 11.84 -20.46 52.02
N TYR A 188 11.63 -21.60 51.38
CA TYR A 188 12.71 -22.45 50.91
C TYR A 188 12.64 -22.66 49.40
N ARG A 189 13.80 -22.90 48.82
CA ARG A 189 13.96 -23.37 47.44
C ARG A 189 14.93 -24.55 47.44
N VAL A 190 14.53 -25.66 46.82
CA VAL A 190 15.39 -26.85 46.73
C VAL A 190 15.53 -27.26 45.26
N THR A 191 16.77 -27.37 44.80
CA THR A 191 17.09 -27.70 43.41
C THR A 191 18.10 -28.84 43.35
N ALA A 192 17.92 -29.77 42.41
CA ALA A 192 18.87 -30.85 42.17
C ALA A 192 18.78 -31.29 40.71
N ALA A 193 19.85 -31.88 40.18
CA ALA A 193 19.87 -32.35 38.80
C ALA A 193 18.91 -33.55 38.62
N GLY A 194 18.09 -33.50 37.57
CA GLY A 194 17.21 -34.62 37.17
C GLY A 194 15.90 -34.78 37.94
N VAL A 195 15.49 -33.78 38.74
CA VAL A 195 14.21 -33.75 39.48
C VAL A 195 13.54 -32.37 39.32
N GLU A 196 12.22 -32.30 39.56
CA GLU A 196 11.50 -31.02 39.61
C GLU A 196 12.00 -30.18 40.80
N PRO A 197 12.38 -28.90 40.60
CA PRO A 197 12.76 -28.04 41.71
C PRO A 197 11.55 -27.71 42.58
N GLU A 198 11.73 -27.77 43.90
CA GLU A 198 10.70 -27.33 44.84
C GLU A 198 10.92 -25.82 45.12
N ASP A 199 10.23 -24.98 44.34
CA ASP A 199 10.28 -23.51 44.38
C ASP A 199 8.85 -22.90 44.37
N LYS A 200 7.96 -23.47 45.17
CA LYS A 200 6.53 -23.09 45.21
C LYS A 200 6.22 -21.97 46.23
N GLY A 201 7.24 -21.26 46.70
CA GLY A 201 7.11 -20.21 47.73
C GLY A 201 6.66 -20.74 49.10
N ARG A 202 6.79 -22.05 49.34
CA ARG A 202 6.52 -22.70 50.62
C ARG A 202 7.58 -22.31 51.64
N GLY A 203 7.21 -22.36 52.92
CA GLY A 203 8.10 -21.94 54.00
C GLY A 203 7.79 -22.60 55.33
N PHE A 204 8.62 -22.29 56.31
CA PHE A 204 8.50 -22.70 57.70
C PHE A 204 9.00 -21.59 58.63
N THR A 205 8.62 -21.67 59.89
CA THR A 205 9.07 -20.74 60.94
C THR A 205 10.09 -21.45 61.82
N VAL A 206 11.30 -20.90 61.94
CA VAL A 206 12.31 -21.37 62.90
C VAL A 206 11.97 -20.78 64.28
N PRO A 207 11.63 -21.60 65.29
CA PRO A 207 11.27 -21.12 66.62
C PRO A 207 12.42 -20.42 67.35
N THR A 208 12.08 -19.61 68.35
CA THR A 208 13.07 -18.81 69.14
C THR A 208 13.70 -19.59 70.29
N ASP A 209 13.12 -20.73 70.65
CA ASP A 209 13.46 -21.59 71.79
C ASP A 209 14.07 -22.95 71.38
N THR A 210 14.27 -23.19 70.08
CA THR A 210 14.86 -24.43 69.55
C THR A 210 16.26 -24.18 69.00
N LEU A 211 17.24 -24.99 69.41
CA LEU A 211 18.59 -24.98 68.84
C LEU A 211 18.69 -25.78 67.53
N GLU A 212 17.71 -26.62 67.21
CA GLU A 212 17.66 -27.38 65.97
C GLU A 212 16.23 -27.39 65.39
N TYR A 213 16.12 -27.23 64.07
CA TYR A 213 14.87 -27.35 63.32
C TYR A 213 15.05 -28.33 62.16
N VAL A 214 14.26 -29.41 62.16
CA VAL A 214 14.36 -30.47 61.15
C VAL A 214 13.35 -30.24 60.03
N GLN A 215 13.81 -30.14 58.79
CA GLN A 215 12.96 -30.06 57.60
C GLN A 215 13.43 -31.02 56.51
N ASP A 216 12.63 -32.03 56.20
CA ASP A 216 12.90 -32.92 55.08
C ASP A 216 12.25 -32.41 53.79
N PHE A 217 12.86 -32.71 52.65
CA PHE A 217 12.36 -32.33 51.32
C PHE A 217 12.18 -33.56 50.45
N LEU A 218 11.06 -33.63 49.72
CA LEU A 218 10.78 -34.70 48.76
C LEU A 218 10.63 -34.08 47.36
N LEU A 219 11.51 -34.48 46.43
CA LEU A 219 11.50 -33.97 45.06
C LEU A 219 11.14 -35.11 44.09
N GLY A 220 10.11 -34.89 43.26
CA GLY A 220 9.67 -35.82 42.23
C GLY A 220 10.41 -35.66 40.90
N PRO A 221 10.25 -36.60 39.96
CA PRO A 221 10.77 -36.46 38.61
C PRO A 221 10.11 -35.25 37.92
N PRO A 222 10.80 -34.56 36.99
CA PRO A 222 10.16 -33.49 36.21
C PRO A 222 8.93 -34.03 35.47
N PRO A 223 7.85 -33.23 35.34
CA PRO A 223 6.67 -33.65 34.60
C PRO A 223 7.07 -34.02 33.17
N PRO A 224 6.47 -35.07 32.56
CA PRO A 224 6.78 -35.44 31.19
C PRO A 224 6.46 -34.25 30.27
N ARG A 225 7.44 -33.83 29.46
CA ARG A 225 7.20 -32.83 28.41
C ARG A 225 6.13 -33.37 27.47
N ARG A 226 5.01 -32.66 27.38
CA ARG A 226 3.97 -32.96 26.42
C ARG A 226 4.32 -32.27 25.11
N ASP A 227 4.71 -33.03 24.10
CA ASP A 227 4.97 -32.48 22.76
C ASP A 227 3.68 -31.98 22.06
N LYS A 228 2.51 -32.30 22.64
CA LYS A 228 1.19 -31.88 22.19
C LYS A 228 0.29 -31.50 23.35
N CYS A 229 -0.49 -30.43 23.20
CA CYS A 229 -1.42 -29.92 24.21
C CYS A 229 -2.75 -29.51 23.58
N ASP A 230 -3.78 -29.42 24.42
CA ASP A 230 -5.06 -28.84 24.04
C ASP A 230 -5.00 -27.33 24.32
N LEU A 231 -5.45 -26.51 23.37
CA LEU A 231 -5.44 -25.05 23.47
C LEU A 231 -6.88 -24.53 23.47
N ALA A 232 -7.27 -23.85 24.55
CA ALA A 232 -8.54 -23.15 24.61
C ALA A 232 -8.43 -21.81 23.89
N ILE A 233 -9.31 -21.60 22.93
CA ILE A 233 -9.38 -20.39 22.10
C ILE A 233 -10.73 -19.72 22.36
N LEU A 234 -10.70 -18.42 22.63
CA LEU A 234 -11.89 -17.57 22.71
C LEU A 234 -11.78 -16.48 21.65
N VAL A 235 -12.79 -16.35 20.79
CA VAL A 235 -12.90 -15.28 19.79
C VAL A 235 -13.98 -14.31 20.23
N VAL A 236 -13.59 -13.04 20.40
CA VAL A 236 -14.48 -11.96 20.79
C VAL A 236 -14.38 -10.79 19.82
N LYS A 237 -15.41 -9.95 19.75
CA LYS A 237 -15.39 -8.66 19.07
C LYS A 237 -15.61 -7.53 20.06
N ARG A 238 -14.95 -6.40 19.84
CA ARG A 238 -15.10 -5.21 20.67
C ARG A 238 -16.28 -4.37 20.19
N ILE A 239 -17.24 -4.09 21.06
CA ILE A 239 -18.27 -3.07 20.79
C ILE A 239 -17.90 -1.82 21.58
N SER A 240 -17.43 -0.80 20.88
CA SER A 240 -17.17 0.51 21.50
C SER A 240 -18.47 1.26 21.72
N SER A 241 -18.68 1.76 22.93
CA SER A 241 -19.79 2.66 23.28
C SER A 241 -19.44 4.15 23.09
N GLY A 242 -18.50 4.47 22.20
CA GLY A 242 -18.06 5.83 21.89
C GLY A 242 -16.57 6.07 22.09
N LYS A 243 -16.18 7.34 22.29
CA LYS A 243 -14.77 7.77 22.43
C LYS A 243 -14.11 7.38 23.75
N ASP A 244 -14.87 6.88 24.72
CA ASP A 244 -14.36 6.46 26.03
C ASP A 244 -14.12 4.95 26.05
N ARG A 245 -12.85 4.56 26.10
CA ARG A 245 -12.40 3.16 26.05
C ARG A 245 -12.61 2.40 27.38
N SER A 246 -13.08 3.08 28.44
CA SER A 246 -13.28 2.44 29.75
C SER A 246 -14.48 1.49 29.80
N ASN A 247 -15.40 1.59 28.83
CA ASN A 247 -16.66 0.82 28.77
C ASN A 247 -16.77 -0.04 27.50
N ASP A 248 -15.66 -0.39 26.86
CA ASP A 248 -15.66 -1.30 25.71
C ASP A 248 -16.15 -2.69 26.14
N ALA A 249 -17.28 -3.15 25.59
CA ALA A 249 -17.80 -4.49 25.85
C ALA A 249 -17.20 -5.50 24.87
N ARG A 250 -16.72 -6.64 25.37
CA ARG A 250 -16.32 -7.79 24.53
C ARG A 250 -17.52 -8.70 24.34
N LEU A 251 -17.93 -8.91 23.10
CA LEU A 251 -18.95 -9.90 22.76
C LEU A 251 -18.31 -11.15 22.16
N PRO A 252 -18.74 -12.36 22.57
CA PRO A 252 -18.30 -13.60 21.93
C PRO A 252 -18.73 -13.66 20.46
N VAL A 253 -17.87 -14.23 19.61
CA VAL A 253 -18.13 -14.37 18.17
C VAL A 253 -18.30 -15.84 17.83
N ALA A 254 -19.56 -16.22 17.60
CA ALA A 254 -19.92 -17.58 17.20
C ALA A 254 -19.61 -17.85 15.73
N ASN A 255 -19.36 -19.11 15.39
CA ASN A 255 -19.08 -19.58 14.02
C ASN A 255 -17.84 -18.92 13.37
N ALA A 256 -16.89 -18.44 14.15
CA ALA A 256 -15.60 -17.99 13.64
C ALA A 256 -14.82 -19.21 13.13
N LYS A 257 -14.38 -19.17 11.87
CA LYS A 257 -13.56 -20.19 11.22
C LYS A 257 -12.08 -19.87 11.40
N LEU A 258 -11.33 -20.74 12.07
CA LEU A 258 -9.91 -20.58 12.36
C LEU A 258 -9.06 -21.60 11.60
N VAL A 259 -7.96 -21.12 11.02
CA VAL A 259 -6.90 -21.94 10.42
C VAL A 259 -5.58 -21.66 11.13
N LEU A 260 -4.92 -22.72 11.60
CA LEU A 260 -3.60 -22.70 12.23
C LEU A 260 -2.58 -23.31 11.27
N GLN A 261 -1.67 -22.48 10.77
CA GLN A 261 -0.59 -22.90 9.89
C GLN A 261 0.75 -22.88 10.63
N PRO A 262 1.42 -24.03 10.84
CA PRO A 262 2.73 -24.05 11.49
C PRO A 262 3.79 -23.34 10.63
N LYS A 263 4.67 -22.56 11.26
CA LYS A 263 5.81 -21.90 10.61
C LYS A 263 7.03 -22.83 10.43
N SER A 264 7.04 -23.96 11.13
CA SER A 264 8.08 -24.99 11.05
C SER A 264 7.62 -26.19 10.21
N LYS A 265 8.45 -27.22 10.01
CA LYS A 265 8.09 -28.47 9.29
C LYS A 265 7.09 -29.37 10.05
N GLN A 266 6.36 -28.83 11.01
CA GLN A 266 5.37 -29.57 11.78
C GLN A 266 4.14 -29.90 10.92
N PRO A 267 3.48 -31.05 11.20
CA PRO A 267 2.25 -31.41 10.50
C PRO A 267 1.13 -30.41 10.81
N ILE A 268 0.36 -30.05 9.78
CA ILE A 268 -0.79 -29.16 9.90
C ILE A 268 -1.83 -29.82 10.83
N PRO A 269 -2.38 -29.09 11.82
CA PRO A 269 -3.44 -29.62 12.68
C PRO A 269 -4.63 -30.15 11.87
N LEU A 270 -5.10 -31.35 12.20
CA LEU A 270 -6.22 -32.02 11.52
C LEU A 270 -7.56 -31.32 11.81
N ASN A 271 -8.54 -31.47 10.91
CA ASN A 271 -9.91 -30.95 11.04
C ASN A 271 -10.05 -29.42 11.05
N GLN A 272 -9.22 -28.74 10.27
CA GLN A 272 -9.39 -27.31 9.98
C GLN A 272 -10.36 -27.10 8.80
N PRO A 273 -11.08 -25.97 8.73
CA PRO A 273 -11.09 -24.88 9.71
C PRO A 273 -11.80 -25.26 11.01
N PHE A 274 -11.25 -24.80 12.13
CA PHE A 274 -11.89 -24.91 13.44
C PHE A 274 -13.03 -23.90 13.53
N VAL A 275 -14.14 -24.25 14.18
CA VAL A 275 -15.33 -23.37 14.25
C VAL A 275 -15.69 -23.12 15.71
N THR A 276 -15.76 -21.85 16.11
CA THR A 276 -16.16 -21.48 17.47
C THR A 276 -17.63 -21.77 17.74
N ASP A 277 -17.94 -22.12 19.00
CA ASP A 277 -19.30 -22.35 19.46
C ASP A 277 -20.08 -21.03 19.67
N VAL A 278 -21.31 -21.12 20.18
CA VAL A 278 -22.18 -19.95 20.44
C VAL A 278 -21.60 -18.96 21.46
N ARG A 279 -20.58 -19.35 22.23
CA ARG A 279 -19.85 -18.51 23.19
C ARG A 279 -18.51 -18.03 22.63
N GLY A 280 -18.25 -18.25 21.35
CA GLY A 280 -16.98 -17.89 20.73
C GLY A 280 -15.81 -18.77 21.17
N GLU A 281 -16.09 -19.89 21.83
CA GLU A 281 -15.06 -20.79 22.38
C GLU A 281 -14.77 -21.94 21.41
N TYR A 282 -13.51 -22.36 21.33
CA TYR A 282 -13.08 -23.57 20.65
C TYR A 282 -11.92 -24.22 21.39
N LEU A 283 -11.90 -25.55 21.47
CA LEU A 283 -10.80 -26.31 22.06
C LEU A 283 -10.02 -27.03 20.95
N ALA A 284 -8.87 -26.47 20.58
CA ALA A 284 -7.98 -27.08 19.58
C ALA A 284 -7.13 -28.17 20.24
N LYS A 285 -7.42 -29.43 19.91
CA LYS A 285 -6.78 -30.58 20.57
C LYS A 285 -5.48 -31.00 19.91
N LEU A 286 -4.56 -31.54 20.73
CA LEU A 286 -3.31 -32.17 20.28
C LEU A 286 -2.43 -31.27 19.39
N LEU A 287 -2.39 -29.95 19.65
CA LEU A 287 -1.52 -29.02 18.96
C LEU A 287 -0.06 -29.21 19.40
N GLY A 288 0.85 -29.29 18.43
CA GLY A 288 2.28 -29.37 18.71
C GLY A 288 2.83 -28.04 19.23
N GLU A 289 3.81 -28.09 20.13
CA GLU A 289 4.51 -26.89 20.56
C GLU A 289 5.25 -26.22 19.39
N GLY A 290 5.09 -24.92 19.21
CA GLY A 290 5.73 -24.17 18.12
C GLY A 290 5.01 -22.88 17.73
N ASP A 291 5.58 -22.22 16.73
CA ASP A 291 5.03 -21.00 16.15
C ASP A 291 4.07 -21.32 15.00
N TYR A 292 2.88 -20.74 15.09
CA TYR A 292 1.82 -20.81 14.11
C TYR A 292 1.51 -19.41 13.57
N THR A 293 0.96 -19.37 12.36
CA THR A 293 0.18 -18.26 11.84
C THR A 293 -1.29 -18.66 11.94
N VAL A 294 -2.10 -17.82 12.56
CA VAL A 294 -3.55 -17.99 12.73
C VAL A 294 -4.25 -17.10 11.74
N ALA A 295 -5.17 -17.65 10.95
CA ALA A 295 -6.12 -16.89 10.15
C ALA A 295 -7.54 -17.16 10.69
N ILE A 296 -8.31 -16.10 10.96
CA ILE A 296 -9.67 -16.17 11.50
C ILE A 296 -10.60 -15.39 10.57
N ASP A 297 -11.63 -16.05 10.08
CA ASP A 297 -12.74 -15.44 9.36
C ASP A 297 -14.01 -15.61 10.19
N ALA A 298 -14.76 -14.55 10.46
CA ALA A 298 -15.88 -14.62 11.39
C ALA A 298 -17.05 -13.70 11.00
N PRO A 299 -18.30 -14.10 11.31
CA PRO A 299 -19.47 -13.27 11.02
C PRO A 299 -19.38 -11.90 11.66
N GLU A 300 -19.77 -10.87 10.91
CA GLU A 300 -19.85 -9.48 11.38
C GLU A 300 -18.51 -8.92 11.88
N CYS A 301 -17.38 -9.53 11.50
CA CYS A 301 -16.02 -9.13 11.88
C CYS A 301 -15.11 -9.00 10.66
N GLU A 302 -14.07 -8.17 10.78
CA GLU A 302 -12.97 -8.16 9.82
C GLU A 302 -12.11 -9.43 9.98
N PRO A 303 -11.63 -10.04 8.87
CA PRO A 303 -10.70 -11.17 8.93
C PRO A 303 -9.42 -10.81 9.68
N PHE A 304 -8.90 -11.75 10.47
CA PHE A 304 -7.69 -11.56 11.27
C PHE A 304 -6.60 -12.55 10.87
N THR A 305 -5.35 -12.09 10.71
CA THR A 305 -4.20 -12.95 10.47
C THR A 305 -3.00 -12.57 11.35
N GLY A 306 -2.68 -13.38 12.36
CA GLY A 306 -1.63 -13.06 13.33
C GLY A 306 -0.74 -14.24 13.71
N PRO A 307 0.45 -13.99 14.31
CA PRO A 307 1.27 -15.06 14.87
C PRO A 307 0.66 -15.59 16.18
N LEU A 308 0.85 -16.89 16.44
CA LEU A 308 0.51 -17.56 17.70
C LEU A 308 1.64 -18.51 18.08
N THR A 309 2.16 -18.38 19.29
CA THR A 309 3.13 -19.34 19.84
C THR A 309 2.41 -20.25 20.83
N VAL A 310 2.35 -21.54 20.50
CA VAL A 310 1.77 -22.57 21.38
C VAL A 310 2.88 -23.17 22.23
N LYS A 311 2.71 -23.16 23.55
CA LYS A 311 3.63 -23.78 24.53
C LYS A 311 2.86 -24.76 25.39
N CYS A 312 3.30 -26.02 25.45
CA CYS A 312 2.55 -27.08 26.14
C CYS A 312 2.90 -27.23 27.63
N GLU A 313 3.73 -26.35 28.16
CA GLU A 313 4.14 -26.31 29.58
C GLU A 313 3.12 -25.58 30.49
N LYS A 314 2.09 -24.92 29.93
CA LYS A 314 1.02 -24.24 30.68
C LYS A 314 -0.33 -24.38 29.95
N ASP A 315 -1.40 -24.65 30.69
CA ASP A 315 -2.75 -24.44 30.19
C ASP A 315 -2.93 -22.93 29.96
N GLY A 316 -3.04 -22.51 28.70
CA GLY A 316 -3.16 -21.11 28.32
C GLY A 316 -4.44 -20.87 27.54
N ASP A 317 -5.25 -19.93 28.02
CA ASP A 317 -6.38 -19.41 27.26
C ASP A 317 -5.87 -18.36 26.27
N VAL A 318 -6.21 -18.51 25.00
CA VAL A 318 -5.87 -17.53 23.96
C VAL A 318 -7.13 -16.80 23.55
N ILE A 319 -7.11 -15.47 23.70
CA ILE A 319 -8.22 -14.61 23.29
C ILE A 319 -7.83 -13.90 22.00
N PHE A 320 -8.60 -14.10 20.94
CA PHE A 320 -8.54 -13.29 19.73
C PHE A 320 -9.63 -12.23 19.77
N GLU A 321 -9.22 -10.96 19.71
CA GLU A 321 -10.13 -9.83 19.67
C GLU A 321 -10.22 -9.30 18.23
N LEU A 322 -11.36 -9.55 17.58
CA LEU A 322 -11.65 -9.14 16.22
C LEU A 322 -12.28 -7.75 16.18
N GLN A 323 -12.03 -7.05 15.08
CA GLN A 323 -12.64 -5.77 14.79
C GLN A 323 -14.05 -5.99 14.21
N PRO A 324 -15.10 -5.31 14.69
CA PRO A 324 -16.42 -5.42 14.09
C PRO A 324 -16.39 -4.91 12.66
N CYS A 325 -17.05 -5.64 11.76
CA CYS A 325 -17.18 -5.23 10.38
C CYS A 325 -18.14 -4.03 10.28
N ASN A 326 -17.77 -3.02 9.49
CA ASN A 326 -18.67 -1.91 9.18
C ASN A 326 -19.62 -2.33 8.03
N GLU A 327 -20.64 -3.11 8.35
CA GLU A 327 -21.59 -3.65 7.37
C GLU A 327 -22.25 -2.56 6.52
N LEU A 328 -22.49 -1.39 7.12
CA LEU A 328 -23.07 -0.24 6.43
C LEU A 328 -22.11 0.29 5.36
N LEU A 329 -20.83 0.49 5.71
CA LEU A 329 -19.79 0.92 4.78
C LEU A 329 -19.61 -0.10 3.65
N HIS A 330 -19.46 -1.38 3.99
CA HIS A 330 -19.27 -2.46 3.02
C HIS A 330 -20.47 -2.58 2.08
N GLY A 331 -21.69 -2.41 2.60
CA GLY A 331 -22.91 -2.34 1.80
C GLY A 331 -22.87 -1.21 0.76
N TYR A 332 -22.36 -0.03 1.13
CA TYR A 332 -22.18 1.08 0.18
C TYR A 332 -21.07 0.82 -0.84
N LEU A 333 -19.95 0.22 -0.44
CA LEU A 333 -18.88 -0.17 -1.39
C LEU A 333 -19.39 -1.19 -2.41
N ARG A 334 -20.16 -2.20 -1.95
CA ARG A 334 -20.80 -3.19 -2.84
C ARG A 334 -21.78 -2.51 -3.79
N ALA A 335 -22.65 -1.64 -3.30
CA ALA A 335 -23.58 -0.88 -4.15
C ALA A 335 -22.85 0.00 -5.18
N MET A 336 -21.69 0.55 -4.83
CA MET A 336 -20.84 1.30 -5.77
C MET A 336 -20.30 0.38 -6.86
N ALA A 337 -19.74 -0.78 -6.48
CA ALA A 337 -19.20 -1.75 -7.42
C ALA A 337 -20.27 -2.55 -8.20
N SER A 338 -21.51 -2.64 -7.73
CA SER A 338 -22.62 -3.30 -8.42
C SER A 338 -23.40 -2.33 -9.30
N ASP A 339 -24.15 -1.44 -8.69
CA ASP A 339 -25.14 -0.57 -9.32
C ASP A 339 -24.47 0.65 -9.95
N GLY A 340 -23.30 1.02 -9.42
CA GLY A 340 -22.48 2.13 -9.88
C GLY A 340 -21.55 1.81 -11.04
N TRP A 341 -21.53 0.57 -11.53
CA TRP A 341 -20.57 0.12 -12.54
C TRP A 341 -21.01 0.44 -13.97
N GLY A 342 -20.07 0.96 -14.78
CA GLY A 342 -20.25 1.22 -16.21
C GLY A 342 -20.64 2.66 -16.58
N LYS A 343 -20.89 2.87 -17.88
CA LYS A 343 -20.97 4.21 -18.49
C LYS A 343 -22.34 4.92 -18.37
N SER A 344 -23.39 4.23 -17.92
CA SER A 344 -24.75 4.78 -17.92
C SER A 344 -24.91 5.93 -16.92
N THR A 345 -25.77 6.91 -17.23
CA THR A 345 -26.06 8.03 -16.31
C THR A 345 -26.62 7.55 -14.97
N GLN A 346 -27.41 6.47 -15.01
CA GLN A 346 -27.98 5.83 -13.82
C GLN A 346 -26.89 5.20 -12.96
N ALA A 347 -25.92 4.51 -13.56
CA ALA A 347 -24.77 3.94 -12.86
C ALA A 347 -23.90 5.03 -12.24
N LYS A 348 -23.54 6.08 -12.99
CA LYS A 348 -22.80 7.23 -12.46
C LYS A 348 -23.48 7.86 -11.24
N ALA A 349 -24.81 8.04 -11.29
CA ALA A 349 -25.58 8.58 -10.17
C ALA A 349 -25.72 7.60 -8.99
N ALA A 350 -25.74 6.29 -9.24
CA ALA A 350 -25.71 5.27 -8.18
C ALA A 350 -24.34 5.25 -7.49
N ALA A 351 -23.25 5.28 -8.25
CA ALA A 351 -21.88 5.36 -7.72
C ALA A 351 -21.67 6.60 -6.86
N GLU A 352 -22.14 7.77 -7.30
CA GLU A 352 -22.05 9.01 -6.52
C GLU A 352 -22.83 8.94 -5.21
N ARG A 353 -24.07 8.47 -5.25
CA ARG A 353 -24.88 8.33 -4.03
C ARG A 353 -24.28 7.32 -3.05
N ALA A 354 -23.74 6.21 -3.55
CA ALA A 354 -23.07 5.21 -2.73
C ALA A 354 -21.78 5.78 -2.12
N TYR A 355 -20.98 6.52 -2.89
CA TYR A 355 -19.75 7.15 -2.41
C TYR A 355 -20.00 8.19 -1.31
N GLN A 356 -20.98 9.07 -1.48
CA GLN A 356 -21.33 10.07 -0.45
C GLN A 356 -21.85 9.43 0.85
N ARG A 357 -22.48 8.25 0.77
CA ARG A 357 -22.92 7.50 1.94
C ARG A 357 -21.75 6.75 2.58
N ALA A 358 -20.87 6.15 1.78
CA ALA A 358 -19.64 5.51 2.24
C ALA A 358 -18.76 6.50 3.02
N LEU A 359 -18.53 7.71 2.50
CA LEU A 359 -17.76 8.75 3.21
C LEU A 359 -18.34 9.14 4.58
N LYS A 360 -19.67 9.02 4.77
CA LYS A 360 -20.32 9.29 6.06
C LYS A 360 -20.24 8.11 7.01
N ALA A 361 -20.25 6.89 6.48
CA ALA A 361 -20.13 5.65 7.24
C ALA A 361 -18.68 5.33 7.60
N ASP A 362 -17.72 5.87 6.85
CA ASP A 362 -16.29 5.72 7.04
C ASP A 362 -15.78 6.63 8.17
N SER A 363 -15.71 6.08 9.38
CA SER A 363 -15.16 6.77 10.55
C SER A 363 -13.63 6.72 10.64
N SER A 364 -12.97 5.86 9.85
CA SER A 364 -11.53 5.57 9.93
C SER A 364 -10.73 6.21 8.79
N GLY A 365 -11.38 6.64 7.71
CA GLY A 365 -10.73 7.24 6.55
C GLY A 365 -10.09 6.20 5.63
N ASP A 366 -10.78 5.08 5.41
CA ASP A 366 -10.29 3.94 4.63
C ASP A 366 -9.95 4.31 3.17
N CYS A 367 -8.76 3.89 2.71
CA CYS A 367 -8.32 4.02 1.32
C CYS A 367 -9.24 3.28 0.35
N GLY A 368 -9.90 2.20 0.78
CA GLY A 368 -10.80 1.36 -0.02
C GLY A 368 -11.98 2.13 -0.59
N VAL A 369 -12.51 3.12 0.14
CA VAL A 369 -13.62 3.95 -0.35
C VAL A 369 -13.24 4.70 -1.61
N ASN A 370 -12.06 5.31 -1.62
CA ASN A 370 -11.56 6.08 -2.76
C ASN A 370 -11.06 5.17 -3.88
N TYR A 371 -10.52 4.00 -3.54
CA TYR A 371 -10.12 3.00 -4.54
C TYR A 371 -11.32 2.43 -5.32
N VAL A 372 -12.38 2.01 -4.64
CA VAL A 372 -13.61 1.53 -5.30
C VAL A 372 -14.21 2.64 -6.16
N ARG A 373 -14.22 3.88 -5.65
CA ARG A 373 -14.66 5.04 -6.42
C ARG A 373 -13.87 5.20 -7.71
N ALA A 374 -12.54 5.11 -7.64
CA ALA A 374 -11.70 5.20 -8.82
C ALA A 374 -12.02 4.10 -9.85
N LEU A 375 -12.17 2.85 -9.44
CA LEU A 375 -12.50 1.76 -10.37
C LEU A 375 -13.85 1.99 -11.06
N THR A 376 -14.86 2.48 -10.33
CA THR A 376 -16.15 2.83 -10.95
C THR A 376 -15.99 3.97 -11.96
N GLN A 377 -15.16 4.97 -11.67
CA GLN A 377 -14.87 6.06 -12.60
C GLN A 377 -14.12 5.56 -13.85
N ILE A 378 -13.16 4.64 -13.70
CA ILE A 378 -12.48 3.98 -14.83
C ILE A 378 -13.49 3.21 -15.67
N SER A 379 -14.38 2.43 -15.05
CA SER A 379 -15.44 1.68 -15.75
C SER A 379 -16.40 2.60 -16.53
N ALA A 380 -16.49 3.87 -16.12
CA ALA A 380 -17.34 4.89 -16.69
C ALA A 380 -16.59 5.86 -17.64
N GLU A 381 -15.32 5.55 -17.93
CA GLU A 381 -14.37 6.34 -18.75
C GLU A 381 -14.08 7.76 -18.22
N ASP A 382 -14.26 7.98 -16.91
CA ASP A 382 -13.87 9.19 -16.20
C ASP A 382 -12.44 9.03 -15.63
N TYR A 383 -11.44 9.01 -16.51
CA TYR A 383 -10.04 8.78 -16.12
C TYR A 383 -9.48 9.89 -15.20
N LYS A 384 -9.88 11.14 -15.42
CA LYS A 384 -9.44 12.27 -14.59
C LYS A 384 -10.00 12.15 -13.17
N GLY A 385 -11.31 11.90 -13.04
CA GLY A 385 -11.92 11.67 -11.74
C GLY A 385 -11.34 10.44 -11.04
N ALA A 386 -11.04 9.38 -11.79
CA ALA A 386 -10.38 8.19 -11.25
C ALA A 386 -8.99 8.50 -10.69
N GLN A 387 -8.17 9.28 -11.40
CA GLN A 387 -6.83 9.68 -10.94
C GLN A 387 -6.89 10.48 -9.64
N GLU A 388 -7.85 11.41 -9.52
CA GLU A 388 -8.08 12.19 -8.29
C GLU A 388 -8.48 11.29 -7.12
N SER A 389 -9.39 10.33 -7.34
CA SER A 389 -9.80 9.36 -6.33
C SER A 389 -8.64 8.43 -5.92
N LEU A 390 -7.81 7.97 -6.86
CA LEU A 390 -6.63 7.17 -6.56
C LEU A 390 -5.59 7.97 -5.75
N ALA A 391 -5.34 9.23 -6.12
CA ALA A 391 -4.47 10.10 -5.33
C ALA A 391 -5.00 10.30 -3.90
N ALA A 392 -6.31 10.44 -3.74
CA ALA A 392 -6.96 10.51 -2.42
C ALA A 392 -6.81 9.21 -1.62
N ALA A 393 -6.88 8.04 -2.28
CA ALA A 393 -6.62 6.74 -1.66
C ALA A 393 -5.17 6.62 -1.18
N ILE A 394 -4.20 6.98 -2.03
CA ILE A 394 -2.77 6.95 -1.71
C ILE A 394 -2.46 7.89 -0.53
N GLY A 395 -3.10 9.06 -0.50
CA GLY A 395 -2.94 10.05 0.57
C GLY A 395 -3.32 9.57 1.97
N LYS A 396 -4.06 8.47 2.11
CA LYS A 396 -4.39 7.85 3.42
C LYS A 396 -3.20 7.17 4.09
N LYS A 397 -2.15 6.81 3.33
CA LYS A 397 -0.91 6.20 3.82
C LYS A 397 -1.13 4.97 4.72
N THR A 398 -2.02 4.08 4.30
CA THR A 398 -2.34 2.84 5.02
C THR A 398 -1.47 1.69 4.54
N GLU A 399 -0.98 0.84 5.45
CA GLU A 399 -0.28 -0.39 5.10
C GLU A 399 -1.28 -1.52 4.83
N SER A 400 -1.97 -1.44 3.69
CA SER A 400 -2.94 -2.45 3.24
C SER A 400 -2.71 -2.86 1.77
N GLU A 401 -3.16 -4.06 1.41
CA GLU A 401 -3.14 -4.58 0.05
C GLU A 401 -3.95 -3.69 -0.92
N VAL A 402 -5.10 -3.19 -0.49
CA VAL A 402 -5.94 -2.26 -1.25
C VAL A 402 -5.20 -0.95 -1.55
N TRP A 403 -4.35 -0.49 -0.63
CA TRP A 403 -3.52 0.69 -0.86
C TRP A 403 -2.42 0.42 -1.90
N ASP A 404 -1.82 -0.77 -1.90
CA ASP A 404 -0.85 -1.17 -2.94
C ASP A 404 -1.55 -1.21 -4.31
N LEU A 405 -2.72 -1.84 -4.42
CA LEU A 405 -3.50 -1.85 -5.66
C LEU A 405 -3.87 -0.43 -6.13
N ALA A 406 -4.20 0.48 -5.21
CA ALA A 406 -4.45 1.87 -5.54
C ALA A 406 -3.18 2.58 -6.09
N CYS A 407 -2.00 2.26 -5.54
CA CYS A 407 -0.72 2.76 -6.05
C CYS A 407 -0.44 2.26 -7.47
N GLY A 408 -0.58 0.95 -7.71
CA GLY A 408 -0.45 0.34 -9.03
C GLY A 408 -1.40 0.97 -10.04
N MET A 409 -2.69 1.05 -9.70
CA MET A 409 -3.70 1.67 -10.57
C MET A 409 -3.46 3.15 -10.84
N TYR A 410 -2.93 3.91 -9.88
CA TYR A 410 -2.58 5.32 -10.09
C TYR A 410 -1.43 5.47 -11.09
N LEU A 411 -0.39 4.64 -10.97
CA LEU A 411 0.71 4.62 -11.93
C LEU A 411 0.21 4.19 -13.32
N TYR A 412 -0.67 3.19 -13.37
CA TYR A 412 -1.32 2.77 -14.60
C TYR A 412 -2.14 3.89 -15.25
N MET A 413 -2.87 4.68 -14.48
CA MET A 413 -3.58 5.85 -15.01
C MET A 413 -2.62 6.87 -15.62
N ASN A 414 -1.47 7.15 -14.99
CA ASN A 414 -0.46 8.04 -15.58
C ASN A 414 0.07 7.49 -16.93
N LEU A 415 0.16 6.16 -17.07
CA LEU A 415 0.52 5.50 -18.33
C LEU A 415 -0.55 5.69 -19.41
N VAL A 416 -1.81 5.41 -19.09
CA VAL A 416 -2.95 5.51 -20.04
C VAL A 416 -3.20 6.95 -20.47
N MET A 417 -3.02 7.92 -19.57
CA MET A 417 -3.21 9.34 -19.86
C MET A 417 -1.98 10.01 -20.49
N HIS A 418 -0.92 9.25 -20.80
CA HIS A 418 0.32 9.77 -21.39
C HIS A 418 0.93 10.94 -20.59
N GLN A 419 1.10 10.75 -19.28
CA GLN A 419 1.67 11.75 -18.37
C GLN A 419 3.08 11.35 -17.91
N PRO A 420 4.13 11.48 -18.75
CA PRO A 420 5.46 10.94 -18.49
C PRO A 420 6.11 11.52 -17.24
N GLU A 421 6.09 12.84 -17.08
CA GLU A 421 6.67 13.51 -15.91
C GLU A 421 5.99 13.10 -14.60
N GLN A 422 4.66 13.00 -14.61
CA GLN A 422 3.89 12.62 -13.42
C GLN A 422 4.09 11.14 -13.09
N ALA A 423 4.16 10.26 -14.09
CA ALA A 423 4.49 8.85 -13.91
C ALA A 423 5.84 8.68 -13.23
N VAL A 424 6.90 9.31 -13.77
CA VAL A 424 8.26 9.24 -13.21
C VAL A 424 8.31 9.77 -11.78
N ARG A 425 7.75 10.95 -11.52
CA ARG A 425 7.72 11.56 -10.17
C ARG A 425 6.98 10.69 -9.16
N SER A 426 5.83 10.13 -9.56
CA SER A 426 5.00 9.29 -8.69
C SER A 426 5.69 7.96 -8.39
N THR A 427 6.28 7.31 -9.39
CA THR A 427 7.05 6.07 -9.23
C THR A 427 8.23 6.27 -8.28
N ARG A 428 9.03 7.33 -8.47
CA ARG A 428 10.13 7.69 -7.57
C ARG A 428 9.64 7.88 -6.13
N SER A 429 8.57 8.67 -5.96
CA SER A 429 8.03 8.97 -4.63
C SER A 429 7.50 7.73 -3.91
N LEU A 430 6.75 6.86 -4.60
CA LEU A 430 6.20 5.64 -4.03
C LEU A 430 7.30 4.69 -3.59
N VAL A 431 8.28 4.42 -4.46
CA VAL A 431 9.36 3.48 -4.13
C VAL A 431 10.23 3.99 -2.97
N ALA A 432 10.62 5.26 -3.00
CA ALA A 432 11.47 5.85 -1.96
C ALA A 432 10.79 5.87 -0.58
N ASN A 433 9.48 6.15 -0.53
CA ASN A 433 8.78 6.38 0.73
C ASN A 433 8.07 5.13 1.28
N HIS A 434 7.68 4.17 0.43
CA HIS A 434 6.75 3.11 0.83
C HIS A 434 7.19 1.68 0.50
N TYR A 435 8.02 1.46 -0.52
CA TYR A 435 8.38 0.10 -0.95
C TYR A 435 9.77 -0.40 -0.50
N ALA A 436 10.57 0.45 0.16
CA ALA A 436 11.92 0.07 0.58
C ALA A 436 11.99 -1.10 1.60
N THR A 437 10.95 -1.23 2.43
CA THR A 437 10.81 -2.28 3.46
C THR A 437 9.49 -3.04 3.36
N ARG A 438 8.72 -2.84 2.29
CA ARG A 438 7.39 -3.46 2.12
C ARG A 438 7.53 -4.95 1.80
N ALA A 439 6.63 -5.77 2.34
CA ALA A 439 6.60 -7.20 2.04
C ALA A 439 6.17 -7.43 0.57
N ALA A 440 6.72 -8.47 -0.07
CA ALA A 440 6.44 -8.81 -1.46
C ALA A 440 5.13 -9.59 -1.63
N GLY A 441 4.00 -9.01 -1.19
CA GLY A 441 2.67 -9.57 -1.51
C GLY A 441 2.28 -9.32 -2.98
N ASP A 442 1.27 -10.04 -3.47
CA ASP A 442 0.85 -10.02 -4.88
C ASP A 442 0.59 -8.59 -5.40
N ALA A 443 -0.20 -7.78 -4.68
CA ALA A 443 -0.47 -6.38 -5.04
C ALA A 443 0.79 -5.48 -5.05
N ALA A 444 1.75 -5.74 -4.15
CA ALA A 444 3.00 -5.00 -4.11
C ALA A 444 3.91 -5.38 -5.28
N GLN A 445 3.94 -6.67 -5.68
CA GLN A 445 4.65 -7.14 -6.86
C GLN A 445 4.06 -6.56 -8.15
N GLU A 446 2.73 -6.53 -8.26
CA GLU A 446 2.05 -5.89 -9.39
C GLU A 446 2.39 -4.39 -9.48
N THR A 447 2.39 -3.69 -8.35
CA THR A 447 2.78 -2.27 -8.31
C THR A 447 4.25 -2.07 -8.70
N ALA A 448 5.15 -2.96 -8.26
CA ALA A 448 6.55 -2.93 -8.66
C ALA A 448 6.73 -3.24 -10.15
N TYR A 449 5.93 -4.15 -10.72
CA TYR A 449 5.88 -4.41 -12.15
C TYR A 449 5.47 -3.14 -12.92
N ILE A 450 4.41 -2.45 -12.49
CA ILE A 450 3.97 -1.19 -13.14
C ILE A 450 5.05 -0.09 -13.00
N CYS A 451 5.76 -0.01 -11.87
CA CYS A 451 6.93 0.86 -11.73
C CYS A 451 8.00 0.54 -12.81
N GLY A 452 8.24 -0.73 -13.09
CA GLY A 452 9.13 -1.19 -14.14
C GLY A 452 8.66 -0.84 -15.55
N VAL A 453 7.35 -0.92 -15.81
CA VAL A 453 6.77 -0.40 -17.07
C VAL A 453 7.05 1.09 -17.21
N VAL A 454 6.80 1.91 -16.18
CA VAL A 454 7.09 3.35 -16.21
C VAL A 454 8.57 3.61 -16.52
N LEU A 455 9.48 2.85 -15.89
CA LEU A 455 10.92 2.95 -16.15
C LEU A 455 11.27 2.58 -17.60
N GLY A 456 10.72 1.48 -18.11
CA GLY A 456 10.91 1.05 -19.50
C GLY A 456 10.41 2.09 -20.49
N MET A 457 9.24 2.67 -20.24
CA MET A 457 8.69 3.77 -21.04
C MET A 457 9.62 4.98 -21.02
N ALA A 458 10.10 5.41 -19.84
CA ALA A 458 11.01 6.53 -19.69
C ALA A 458 12.37 6.31 -20.39
N LYS A 459 12.86 5.07 -20.45
CA LYS A 459 14.12 4.72 -21.14
C LYS A 459 13.98 4.52 -22.65
N GLY A 460 12.76 4.25 -23.13
CA GLY A 460 12.48 3.99 -24.54
C GLY A 460 11.50 5.00 -25.14
N PRO A 461 10.21 4.64 -25.30
CA PRO A 461 9.20 5.48 -25.97
C PRO A 461 9.10 6.95 -25.52
N TRP A 462 9.36 7.23 -24.24
CA TRP A 462 9.26 8.55 -23.63
C TRP A 462 10.63 9.20 -23.35
N GLN A 463 11.72 8.63 -23.86
CA GLN A 463 13.06 9.13 -23.59
C GLN A 463 13.24 10.60 -23.98
N ASP A 464 12.63 11.04 -25.09
CA ASP A 464 12.69 12.45 -25.53
C ASP A 464 11.87 13.39 -24.65
N LEU A 465 10.85 12.88 -23.96
CA LEU A 465 9.97 13.66 -23.08
C LEU A 465 10.52 13.74 -21.65
N VAL A 466 11.18 12.68 -21.18
CA VAL A 466 11.74 12.57 -19.82
C VAL A 466 13.20 13.03 -19.77
N GLY A 467 13.96 12.73 -20.82
CA GLY A 467 15.41 12.92 -20.88
C GLY A 467 16.18 11.66 -20.47
N ALA A 468 17.17 11.27 -21.28
CA ALA A 468 17.97 10.07 -21.06
C ALA A 468 18.71 10.05 -19.70
N GLY A 469 19.19 11.22 -19.25
CA GLY A 469 19.84 11.35 -17.94
C GLY A 469 18.88 11.10 -16.78
N GLU A 470 17.67 11.66 -16.84
CA GLU A 470 16.65 11.49 -15.81
C GLU A 470 16.17 10.04 -15.71
N ALA A 471 15.99 9.37 -16.85
CA ALA A 471 15.62 7.95 -16.90
C ALA A 471 16.72 7.05 -16.29
N ALA A 472 18.00 7.37 -16.49
CA ALA A 472 19.12 6.64 -15.89
C ALA A 472 19.22 6.86 -14.37
N VAL A 473 18.97 8.09 -13.90
CA VAL A 473 18.89 8.39 -12.46
C VAL A 473 17.74 7.61 -11.83
N LEU A 474 16.55 7.65 -12.44
CA LEU A 474 15.38 6.90 -11.99
C LEU A 474 15.69 5.41 -11.85
N GLU A 475 16.34 4.78 -12.84
CA GLU A 475 16.73 3.37 -12.75
C GLU A 475 17.59 3.06 -11.52
N SER A 476 18.59 3.89 -11.25
CA SER A 476 19.46 3.73 -10.09
C SER A 476 18.69 3.85 -8.77
N GLU A 477 17.78 4.82 -8.66
CA GLU A 477 16.94 5.02 -7.48
C GLU A 477 15.99 3.84 -7.25
N LEU A 478 15.35 3.33 -8.31
CA LEU A 478 14.40 2.21 -8.18
C LEU A 478 15.09 0.89 -7.86
N LEU A 479 16.24 0.60 -8.47
CA LEU A 479 17.01 -0.62 -8.19
C LEU A 479 17.66 -0.64 -6.81
N SER A 480 17.94 0.54 -6.23
CA SER A 480 18.41 0.66 -4.85
C SER A 480 17.27 0.65 -3.82
N GLY A 481 16.10 1.18 -4.20
CA GLY A 481 14.90 1.21 -3.36
C GLY A 481 14.22 -0.14 -3.21
N LEU A 482 14.06 -0.91 -4.29
CA LEU A 482 13.38 -2.21 -4.26
C LEU A 482 14.34 -3.38 -3.98
N LYS A 483 13.85 -4.41 -3.28
CA LYS A 483 14.61 -5.61 -2.90
C LYS A 483 13.82 -6.89 -3.18
N GLY A 484 14.53 -8.01 -3.33
CA GLY A 484 13.93 -9.32 -3.51
C GLY A 484 13.00 -9.39 -4.73
N GLU A 485 11.85 -10.04 -4.57
CA GLU A 485 10.84 -10.27 -5.61
C GLU A 485 10.32 -8.97 -6.24
N LEU A 486 10.18 -7.89 -5.47
CA LEU A 486 9.75 -6.59 -5.99
C LEU A 486 10.75 -6.02 -7.02
N ARG A 487 12.05 -6.20 -6.77
CA ARG A 487 13.10 -5.75 -7.70
C ARG A 487 13.08 -6.59 -8.98
N THR A 488 12.86 -7.89 -8.86
CA THR A 488 12.73 -8.79 -10.02
C THR A 488 11.54 -8.38 -10.90
N ALA A 489 10.36 -8.19 -10.31
CA ALA A 489 9.16 -7.75 -11.03
C ALA A 489 9.36 -6.44 -11.79
N LEU A 490 10.07 -5.46 -11.18
CA LEU A 490 10.42 -4.20 -11.82
C LEU A 490 11.35 -4.39 -13.03
N VAL A 491 12.38 -5.22 -12.89
CA VAL A 491 13.37 -5.47 -13.95
C VAL A 491 12.72 -6.20 -15.12
N ASP A 492 11.93 -7.23 -14.85
CA ASP A 492 11.25 -8.01 -15.87
C ASP A 492 10.30 -7.13 -16.69
N ALA A 493 9.52 -6.26 -16.03
CA ALA A 493 8.66 -5.31 -16.70
C ALA A 493 9.43 -4.31 -17.56
N ARG A 494 10.53 -3.74 -17.02
CA ARG A 494 11.39 -2.79 -17.76
C ARG A 494 11.93 -3.43 -19.04
N ASP A 495 12.43 -4.65 -18.93
CA ASP A 495 13.04 -5.36 -20.06
C ASP A 495 11.99 -5.76 -21.10
N HIS A 496 10.79 -6.15 -20.65
CA HIS A 496 9.65 -6.37 -21.55
C HIS A 496 9.30 -5.13 -22.39
N VAL A 497 9.21 -3.94 -21.77
CA VAL A 497 8.99 -2.69 -22.52
C VAL A 497 10.10 -2.43 -23.52
N ALA A 498 11.36 -2.67 -23.13
CA ALA A 498 12.51 -2.46 -24.01
C ALA A 498 12.45 -3.37 -25.25
N GLU A 499 12.05 -4.62 -25.08
CA GLU A 499 11.87 -5.57 -26.18
C GLU A 499 10.74 -5.15 -27.14
N GLU A 500 9.58 -4.77 -26.61
CA GLU A 500 8.45 -4.32 -27.44
C GLU A 500 8.76 -3.04 -28.19
N TYR A 501 9.44 -2.09 -27.55
CA TYR A 501 9.90 -0.86 -28.19
C TYR A 501 10.94 -1.15 -29.28
N ALA A 502 11.88 -2.06 -29.04
CA ALA A 502 12.87 -2.45 -30.06
C ALA A 502 12.21 -3.08 -31.29
N LYS A 503 11.16 -3.90 -31.11
CA LYS A 503 10.38 -4.45 -32.23
C LYS A 503 9.69 -3.35 -33.04
N ALA A 504 9.05 -2.39 -32.38
CA ALA A 504 8.39 -1.27 -33.05
C ALA A 504 9.38 -0.42 -33.84
N LYS A 505 10.53 -0.08 -33.21
CA LYS A 505 11.58 0.72 -33.83
C LYS A 505 12.23 0.02 -35.03
N ALA A 506 12.39 -1.30 -34.98
CA ALA A 506 12.90 -2.07 -36.12
C ALA A 506 11.95 -2.03 -37.33
N VAL A 507 10.64 -1.96 -37.11
CA VAL A 507 9.65 -1.79 -38.19
C VAL A 507 9.76 -0.39 -38.80
N GLU A 508 9.84 0.64 -37.97
CA GLU A 508 10.04 2.04 -38.39
C GLU A 508 11.33 2.21 -39.21
N GLU A 509 12.47 1.70 -38.71
CA GLU A 509 13.77 1.80 -39.38
C GLU A 509 13.78 1.07 -40.73
N LYS A 510 13.15 -0.11 -40.80
CA LYS A 510 13.01 -0.87 -42.04
C LYS A 510 12.20 -0.10 -43.08
N GLU A 511 11.08 0.48 -42.66
CA GLU A 511 10.22 1.24 -43.57
C GLU A 511 10.86 2.57 -43.99
N ARG A 512 11.58 3.24 -43.08
CA ARG A 512 12.40 4.42 -43.39
C ARG A 512 13.45 4.08 -44.43
N GLY A 513 14.14 2.96 -44.30
CA GLY A 513 15.12 2.49 -45.29
C GLY A 513 14.51 2.24 -46.67
N ARG A 514 13.32 1.63 -46.74
CA ARG A 514 12.59 1.41 -47.99
C ARG A 514 12.20 2.73 -48.67
N LEU A 515 11.51 3.61 -47.94
CA LEU A 515 11.01 4.88 -48.47
C LEU A 515 12.14 5.84 -48.86
N LEU A 516 13.21 5.88 -48.07
CA LEU A 516 14.40 6.68 -48.39
C LEU A 516 15.07 6.20 -49.69
N THR A 517 15.17 4.89 -49.89
CA THR A 517 15.70 4.31 -51.14
C THR A 517 14.84 4.73 -52.34
N GLU A 518 13.51 4.59 -52.24
CA GLU A 518 12.58 5.01 -53.30
C GLU A 518 12.67 6.52 -53.59
N ALA A 519 12.81 7.35 -52.55
CA ALA A 519 12.97 8.78 -52.69
C ALA A 519 14.30 9.16 -53.38
N ILE A 520 15.40 8.48 -53.04
CA ILE A 520 16.71 8.67 -53.67
C ILE A 520 16.67 8.24 -55.14
N GLU A 521 16.11 7.08 -55.44
CA GLU A 521 15.97 6.59 -56.82
C GLU A 521 15.15 7.54 -57.69
N LYS A 522 14.00 8.01 -57.17
CA LYS A 522 13.17 9.00 -57.86
C LYS A 522 13.92 10.32 -58.07
N ARG A 523 14.61 10.81 -57.04
CA ARG A 523 15.42 12.04 -57.14
C ARG A 523 16.53 11.90 -58.19
N ASN A 524 17.22 10.77 -58.24
CA ASN A 524 18.25 10.51 -59.24
C ASN A 524 17.67 10.47 -60.66
N ALA A 525 16.49 9.86 -60.84
CA ALA A 525 15.78 9.86 -62.11
C ALA A 525 15.35 11.29 -62.53
N ASP A 526 14.85 12.09 -61.59
CA ASP A 526 14.48 13.48 -61.82
C ASP A 526 15.71 14.33 -62.20
N ILE A 527 16.84 14.17 -61.51
CA ILE A 527 18.11 14.83 -61.85
C ILE A 527 18.55 14.47 -63.28
N ALA A 528 18.53 13.19 -63.63
CA ALA A 528 18.88 12.74 -64.98
C ALA A 528 17.95 13.33 -66.06
N ALA A 529 16.65 13.44 -65.77
CA ALA A 529 15.69 14.08 -66.67
C ALA A 529 15.94 15.60 -66.82
N MET A 530 16.31 16.28 -65.73
CA MET A 530 16.69 17.69 -65.76
C MET A 530 17.96 17.90 -66.59
N GLU A 531 18.97 17.05 -66.45
CA GLU A 531 20.20 17.10 -67.25
C GLU A 531 19.92 16.91 -68.74
N GLN A 532 19.10 15.92 -69.11
CA GLN A 532 18.66 15.75 -70.50
C GLN A 532 17.92 16.99 -71.04
N ARG A 533 17.11 17.64 -70.20
CA ARG A 533 16.42 18.88 -70.58
C ARG A 533 17.38 20.04 -70.73
N GLN A 534 18.38 20.17 -69.86
CA GLN A 534 19.43 21.17 -69.95
C GLN A 534 20.23 21.02 -71.25
N ASP A 535 20.61 19.80 -71.63
CA ASP A 535 21.29 19.52 -72.90
C ASP A 535 20.43 19.91 -74.12
N ALA A 536 19.12 19.63 -74.06
CA ALA A 536 18.19 20.04 -75.11
C ALA A 536 18.07 21.57 -75.21
N ILE A 537 18.00 22.26 -74.07
CA ILE A 537 17.95 23.74 -74.02
C ILE A 537 19.24 24.33 -74.58
N GLN A 538 20.42 23.77 -74.28
CA GLN A 538 21.68 24.24 -74.84
C GLN A 538 21.71 24.13 -76.37
N LYS A 539 21.17 23.03 -76.92
CA LYS A 539 21.01 22.88 -78.38
C LYS A 539 20.04 23.90 -78.97
N ASP A 540 18.91 24.13 -78.31
CA ASP A 540 17.93 25.14 -78.73
C ASP A 540 18.54 26.56 -78.73
N VAL A 541 19.29 26.91 -77.67
CA VAL A 541 19.97 28.21 -77.56
C VAL A 541 21.02 28.37 -78.66
N ALA A 542 21.82 27.34 -78.94
CA ALA A 542 22.79 27.37 -80.03
C ALA A 542 22.13 27.57 -81.41
N ALA A 543 20.97 26.95 -81.64
CA ALA A 543 20.18 27.15 -82.85
C ALA A 543 19.61 28.57 -82.95
N ILE A 544 19.08 29.11 -81.84
CA ILE A 544 18.60 30.50 -81.78
C ILE A 544 19.76 31.48 -82.02
N ASP A 545 20.93 31.24 -81.43
CA ASP A 545 22.12 32.08 -81.60
C ASP A 545 22.60 32.09 -83.06
N ALA A 546 22.56 30.94 -83.75
CA ALA A 546 22.85 30.87 -85.18
C ALA A 546 21.83 31.64 -86.05
N GLU A 547 20.54 31.64 -85.67
CA GLU A 547 19.52 32.45 -86.34
C GLU A 547 19.68 33.95 -86.06
N LEU A 548 20.01 34.33 -84.83
CA LEU A 548 20.30 35.71 -84.46
C LEU A 548 21.48 36.25 -85.28
N GLN A 549 22.57 35.48 -85.41
CA GLN A 549 23.70 35.86 -86.27
C GLN A 549 23.31 36.08 -87.73
N ARG A 550 22.40 35.25 -88.28
CA ARG A 550 21.88 35.44 -89.65
C ARG A 550 21.03 36.71 -89.74
N LEU A 551 20.18 36.99 -88.76
CA LEU A 551 19.37 38.20 -88.72
C LEU A 551 20.23 39.46 -88.57
N ASP A 552 21.27 39.42 -87.73
CA ASP A 552 22.23 40.51 -87.58
C ASP A 552 22.95 40.83 -88.89
N ALA A 553 23.35 39.80 -89.64
CA ALA A 553 23.95 39.98 -90.96
C ALA A 553 22.99 40.65 -91.96
N VAL A 554 21.69 40.31 -91.92
CA VAL A 554 20.65 40.96 -92.74
C VAL A 554 20.41 42.40 -92.31
N ILE A 555 20.35 42.68 -91.00
CA ILE A 555 20.19 44.04 -90.48
C ILE A 555 21.38 44.90 -90.89
N ALA A 556 22.61 44.39 -90.75
CA ALA A 556 23.83 45.07 -91.14
C ALA A 556 23.89 45.35 -92.65
N SER A 557 23.50 44.39 -93.50
CA SER A 557 23.48 44.61 -94.95
C SER A 557 22.38 45.58 -95.39
N SER A 558 21.23 45.59 -94.69
CA SER A 558 20.14 46.53 -94.93
C SER A 558 20.57 47.98 -94.63
N GLU A 559 21.46 48.20 -93.66
CA GLU A 559 21.95 49.54 -93.33
C GLU A 559 22.67 50.20 -94.51
N GLN A 560 23.30 49.42 -95.40
CA GLN A 560 23.90 49.93 -96.64
C GLN A 560 22.84 50.53 -97.58
N LEU A 561 21.62 49.99 -97.62
CA LEU A 561 20.51 50.55 -98.40
C LEU A 561 20.13 51.93 -97.88
N ARG A 562 20.13 52.12 -96.55
CA ARG A 562 19.85 53.41 -95.91
C ARG A 562 20.92 54.45 -96.24
N ILE A 563 22.19 54.06 -96.19
CA ILE A 563 23.33 54.92 -96.56
C ILE A 563 23.22 55.35 -98.03
N ASN A 564 22.92 54.41 -98.93
CA ASN A 564 22.75 54.69 -100.35
C ASN A 564 21.56 55.62 -100.62
N ALA A 565 20.42 55.42 -99.94
CA ALA A 565 19.26 56.32 -100.04
C ALA A 565 19.58 57.74 -99.53
N ALA A 566 20.32 57.86 -98.43
CA ALA A 566 20.79 59.15 -97.92
C ALA A 566 21.74 59.85 -98.90
N GLY A 567 22.63 59.12 -99.57
CA GLY A 567 23.50 59.65 -100.62
C GLY A 567 22.72 60.24 -101.80
N PHE A 568 21.65 59.56 -102.25
CA PHE A 568 20.76 60.12 -103.28
C PHE A 568 20.00 61.37 -102.79
N MET A 569 19.55 61.41 -101.54
CA MET A 569 18.93 62.60 -100.97
C MET A 569 19.89 63.79 -100.91
N GLN A 570 21.17 63.54 -100.61
CA GLN A 570 22.20 64.58 -100.62
C GLN A 570 22.45 65.12 -102.04
N GLN A 571 22.46 64.25 -103.06
CA GLN A 571 22.56 64.69 -104.47
C GLN A 571 21.37 65.55 -104.89
N ARG A 572 20.15 65.23 -104.44
CA ARG A 572 18.97 66.07 -104.67
C ARG A 572 19.10 67.46 -104.06
N GLN A 573 19.62 67.56 -102.84
CA GLN A 573 19.89 68.85 -102.20
C GLN A 573 20.86 69.69 -103.03
N LEU A 574 21.92 69.08 -103.58
CA LEU A 574 22.87 69.75 -104.48
C LEU A 574 22.20 70.24 -105.78
N LEU A 575 21.29 69.46 -106.37
CA LEU A 575 20.51 69.91 -107.53
C LEU A 575 19.58 71.08 -107.18
N GLY A 576 18.96 71.05 -106.00
CA GLY A 576 18.14 72.17 -105.49
C GLY A 576 18.93 73.48 -105.40
N VAL A 577 20.18 73.41 -104.92
CA VAL A 577 21.09 74.57 -104.87
C VAL A 577 21.45 75.07 -106.28
N GLN A 578 21.53 74.21 -107.30
CA GLN A 578 21.76 74.62 -108.69
C GLN A 578 20.53 75.24 -109.37
N ILE A 579 19.32 74.82 -108.98
CA ILE A 579 18.06 75.35 -109.53
C ILE A 579 17.78 76.76 -108.97
N GLN A 580 18.16 77.07 -107.73
CA GLN A 580 17.95 78.37 -107.09
C GLN A 580 18.45 79.58 -107.91
N PRO A 581 19.73 79.65 -108.35
CA PRO A 581 20.22 80.78 -109.14
C PRO A 581 19.57 80.85 -110.53
N LEU A 582 19.18 79.72 -111.12
CA LEU A 582 18.45 79.70 -112.40
C LEU A 582 17.04 80.29 -112.26
N ASN A 583 16.35 80.01 -111.16
CA ASN A 583 15.07 80.62 -110.84
C ASN A 583 15.19 82.12 -110.56
N ALA A 584 16.23 82.53 -109.82
CA ALA A 584 16.52 83.95 -109.59
C ALA A 584 16.79 84.68 -110.92
N ARG A 585 17.61 84.08 -111.79
CA ARG A 585 17.90 84.62 -113.13
C ARG A 585 16.64 84.71 -114.01
N LEU A 586 15.76 83.71 -113.95
CA LEU A 586 14.48 83.73 -114.66
C LEU A 586 13.60 84.90 -114.18
N GLN A 587 13.57 85.17 -112.88
CA GLN A 587 12.81 86.26 -112.28
C GLN A 587 13.40 87.64 -112.64
N GLU A 588 14.74 87.77 -112.63
CA GLU A 588 15.46 88.97 -113.10
C GLU A 588 15.13 89.29 -114.57
N ILE A 589 15.26 88.31 -115.48
CA ILE A 589 14.96 88.51 -116.92
C ILE A 589 13.47 88.83 -117.13
N THR A 590 12.57 88.20 -116.36
CA THR A 590 11.13 88.48 -116.45
C THR A 590 10.79 89.92 -116.07
N ASN A 591 11.45 90.45 -115.04
CA ASN A 591 11.30 91.86 -114.63
C ASN A 591 11.91 92.81 -115.67
N CYS A 592 13.10 92.49 -116.17
CA CYS A 592 13.79 93.25 -117.23
C CYS A 592 12.93 93.36 -118.49
N MET A 593 12.38 92.25 -119.00
CA MET A 593 11.47 92.28 -120.16
C MET A 593 10.19 93.10 -119.92
N ALA A 594 9.68 93.15 -118.70
CA ALA A 594 8.50 93.94 -118.37
C ALA A 594 8.81 95.46 -118.37
N GLU A 595 10.06 95.82 -118.08
CA GLU A 595 10.59 97.18 -118.20
C GLU A 595 10.87 97.53 -119.67
N ASP A 596 11.57 96.66 -120.41
CA ASP A 596 11.86 96.81 -121.85
C ASP A 596 10.58 96.96 -122.69
N GLN A 597 9.52 96.20 -122.37
CA GLN A 597 8.19 96.31 -123.03
C GLN A 597 7.51 97.66 -122.76
N ARG A 598 7.73 98.26 -121.59
CA ARG A 598 7.22 99.61 -121.28
C ARG A 598 8.03 100.69 -121.99
N GLU A 599 9.35 100.51 -122.10
CA GLU A 599 10.27 101.45 -122.75
C GLU A 599 10.08 101.47 -124.28
N ALA A 600 9.87 100.31 -124.91
CA ALA A 600 9.50 100.19 -126.33
C ALA A 600 8.19 100.91 -126.69
N ALA A 601 7.26 101.06 -125.74
CA ALA A 601 6.01 101.79 -125.93
C ALA A 601 6.17 103.33 -125.85
N LEU A 602 7.29 103.81 -125.27
CA LEU A 602 7.57 105.23 -125.02
C LEU A 602 8.55 105.85 -126.05
N ASN A 603 9.43 105.05 -126.68
CA ASN A 603 10.45 105.52 -127.62
C ASN A 603 10.37 104.83 -129.02
N PRO A 604 9.63 105.41 -130.00
CA PRO A 604 9.41 104.79 -131.32
C PRO A 604 10.65 104.65 -132.22
N ASN A 605 11.70 105.44 -131.99
CA ASN A 605 12.91 105.45 -132.82
C ASN A 605 13.93 104.35 -132.43
N GLU A 606 13.81 103.76 -131.23
CA GLU A 606 14.68 102.68 -130.72
C GLU A 606 13.93 101.34 -130.57
N ALA A 607 12.62 101.33 -130.83
CA ALA A 607 11.73 100.18 -130.66
C ALA A 607 12.23 98.91 -131.37
N THR A 608 12.82 99.02 -132.56
CA THR A 608 13.35 97.88 -133.32
C THR A 608 14.51 97.17 -132.60
N GLN A 609 15.33 97.91 -131.85
CA GLN A 609 16.47 97.37 -131.10
C GLN A 609 16.01 96.74 -129.77
N ILE A 610 15.07 97.39 -129.07
CA ILE A 610 14.45 96.87 -127.84
C ILE A 610 13.66 95.57 -128.12
N PHE A 611 12.94 95.48 -129.25
CA PHE A 611 12.25 94.24 -129.63
C PHE A 611 13.23 93.09 -129.94
N ALA A 612 14.43 93.38 -130.44
CA ALA A 612 15.46 92.36 -130.64
C ALA A 612 16.04 91.84 -129.32
N GLU A 613 16.23 92.71 -128.33
CA GLU A 613 16.65 92.35 -126.95
C GLU A 613 15.57 91.53 -126.23
N ILE A 614 14.30 91.90 -126.36
CA ILE A 614 13.16 91.10 -125.85
C ILE A 614 13.13 89.70 -126.50
N GLN A 615 13.38 89.59 -127.82
CA GLN A 615 13.49 88.27 -128.47
C GLN A 615 14.67 87.46 -127.94
N GLN A 616 15.81 88.09 -127.66
CA GLN A 616 16.97 87.44 -127.06
C GLN A 616 16.69 86.95 -125.64
N HIS A 617 16.01 87.75 -124.81
CA HIS A 617 15.54 87.37 -123.47
C HIS A 617 14.52 86.21 -123.52
N GLN A 618 13.63 86.18 -124.53
CA GLN A 618 12.73 85.04 -124.75
C GLN A 618 13.48 83.74 -125.08
N ILE A 619 14.57 83.83 -125.86
CA ILE A 619 15.44 82.69 -126.15
C ILE A 619 16.17 82.22 -124.88
N GLU A 620 16.73 83.15 -124.08
CA GLU A 620 17.40 82.84 -122.80
C GLU A 620 16.43 82.19 -121.80
N ILE A 621 15.21 82.71 -121.67
CA ILE A 621 14.13 82.09 -120.87
C ILE A 621 13.85 80.66 -121.34
N GLY A 622 13.77 80.43 -122.66
CA GLY A 622 13.58 79.10 -123.23
C GLY A 622 14.70 78.13 -122.82
N GLN A 623 15.96 78.58 -122.89
CA GLN A 623 17.13 77.81 -122.50
C GLN A 623 17.19 77.54 -121.00
N ILE A 624 16.92 78.55 -120.15
CA ILE A 624 16.88 78.39 -118.69
C ILE A 624 15.76 77.44 -118.27
N ARG A 625 14.56 77.57 -118.85
CA ARG A 625 13.42 76.66 -118.59
C ARG A 625 13.74 75.23 -119.01
N GLN A 626 14.38 75.02 -120.17
CA GLN A 626 14.84 73.69 -120.58
C GLN A 626 15.86 73.11 -119.58
N LYS A 627 16.80 73.93 -119.10
CA LYS A 627 17.82 73.51 -118.13
C LYS A 627 17.21 73.19 -116.76
N ILE A 628 16.27 74.00 -116.29
CA ILE A 628 15.47 73.72 -115.07
C ILE A 628 14.68 72.43 -115.25
N GLY A 629 13.99 72.24 -116.37
CA GLY A 629 13.23 71.02 -116.65
C GLY A 629 14.10 69.76 -116.68
N PHE A 630 15.32 69.85 -117.21
CA PHE A 630 16.30 68.76 -117.15
C PHE A 630 16.71 68.43 -115.71
N LEU A 631 17.07 69.45 -114.91
CA LEU A 631 17.47 69.26 -113.51
C LEU A 631 16.30 68.76 -112.64
N GLN A 632 15.07 69.20 -112.90
CA GLN A 632 13.86 68.71 -112.24
C GLN A 632 13.54 67.26 -112.60
N ASN A 633 13.73 66.86 -113.87
CA ASN A 633 13.61 65.46 -114.27
C ASN A 633 14.68 64.59 -113.59
N GLN A 634 15.91 65.10 -113.47
CA GLN A 634 16.98 64.42 -112.75
C GLN A 634 16.68 64.30 -111.23
N ASP A 635 16.14 65.35 -110.61
CA ASP A 635 15.68 65.32 -109.22
C ASP A 635 14.56 64.29 -109.01
N ALA A 636 13.57 64.25 -109.89
CA ALA A 636 12.47 63.28 -109.84
C ALA A 636 12.97 61.83 -109.95
N GLN A 637 13.95 61.57 -110.82
CA GLN A 637 14.57 60.25 -110.94
C GLN A 637 15.36 59.86 -109.67
N LEU A 638 16.11 60.80 -109.08
CA LEU A 638 16.81 60.56 -107.81
C LEU A 638 15.85 60.38 -106.64
N ALA A 639 14.72 61.10 -106.63
CA ALA A 639 13.66 60.96 -105.64
C ALA A 639 13.03 59.56 -105.69
N ALA A 640 12.72 59.07 -106.90
CA ALA A 640 12.19 57.72 -107.09
C ALA A 640 13.20 56.65 -106.65
N LYS A 641 14.50 56.82 -106.97
CA LYS A 641 15.56 55.90 -106.52
C LYS A 641 15.69 55.87 -104.99
N ALA A 642 15.70 57.04 -104.36
CA ALA A 642 15.76 57.16 -102.89
C ALA A 642 14.53 56.53 -102.22
N ALA A 643 13.33 56.80 -102.73
CA ALA A 643 12.08 56.23 -102.21
C ALA A 643 12.03 54.70 -102.36
N ASN A 644 12.47 54.15 -103.49
CA ASN A 644 12.53 52.71 -103.71
C ASN A 644 13.49 52.02 -102.73
N LEU A 645 14.69 52.57 -102.53
CA LEU A 645 15.66 52.03 -101.55
C LEU A 645 15.15 52.18 -100.11
N GLN A 646 14.50 53.29 -99.77
CA GLN A 646 13.90 53.50 -98.45
C GLN A 646 12.78 52.48 -98.16
N ASN A 647 11.90 52.23 -99.13
CA ASN A 647 10.83 51.24 -99.02
C ASN A 647 11.37 49.80 -98.96
N GLN A 648 12.46 49.53 -99.67
CA GLN A 648 13.15 48.25 -99.58
C GLN A 648 13.77 48.05 -98.19
N TYR A 649 14.50 49.05 -97.68
CA TYR A 649 15.04 49.05 -96.32
C TYR A 649 13.96 48.82 -95.26
N GLN A 650 12.83 49.53 -95.33
CA GLN A 650 11.76 49.37 -94.34
C GLN A 650 11.16 47.96 -94.31
N ARG A 651 11.06 47.28 -95.47
CA ARG A 651 10.58 45.89 -95.55
C ARG A 651 11.61 44.91 -95.01
N GLU A 652 12.86 45.02 -95.44
CA GLU A 652 13.93 44.08 -95.08
C GLU A 652 14.40 44.27 -93.63
N ALA A 653 14.73 45.49 -93.23
CA ALA A 653 15.20 45.78 -91.86
C ALA A 653 14.07 45.69 -90.84
N GLY A 654 12.86 46.17 -91.15
CA GLY A 654 11.73 46.16 -90.22
C GLY A 654 11.30 44.74 -89.81
N THR A 655 11.23 43.83 -90.79
CA THR A 655 10.89 42.42 -90.52
C THR A 655 12.04 41.67 -89.84
N ALA A 656 13.29 41.92 -90.23
CA ALA A 656 14.46 41.31 -89.60
C ALA A 656 14.63 41.76 -88.13
N VAL A 657 14.46 43.05 -87.82
CA VAL A 657 14.55 43.58 -86.45
C VAL A 657 13.44 43.03 -85.55
N ALA A 658 12.20 42.93 -86.06
CA ALA A 658 11.09 42.35 -85.30
C ALA A 658 11.32 40.84 -85.01
N SER A 659 11.81 40.11 -86.00
CA SER A 659 12.19 38.70 -85.84
C SER A 659 13.35 38.53 -84.84
N HIS A 660 14.37 39.39 -84.91
CA HIS A 660 15.51 39.40 -84.00
C HIS A 660 15.06 39.62 -82.56
N ARG A 661 14.23 40.63 -82.29
CA ARG A 661 13.68 40.87 -80.94
C ARG A 661 12.90 39.67 -80.41
N THR A 662 12.12 39.01 -81.27
CA THR A 662 11.36 37.81 -80.90
C THR A 662 12.30 36.65 -80.53
N LYS A 663 13.34 36.42 -81.32
CA LYS A 663 14.34 35.37 -81.08
C LYS A 663 15.16 35.64 -79.81
N MET A 664 15.52 36.89 -79.55
CA MET A 664 16.14 37.29 -78.27
C MET A 664 15.23 36.96 -77.08
N GLY A 665 13.94 37.28 -77.16
CA GLY A 665 12.98 36.92 -76.10
C GLY A 665 12.85 35.41 -75.89
N GLN A 666 12.88 34.61 -76.98
CA GLN A 666 12.91 33.15 -76.90
C GLN A 666 14.19 32.63 -76.23
N ARG A 667 15.35 33.20 -76.58
CA ARG A 667 16.64 32.88 -75.97
C ARG A 667 16.63 33.14 -74.46
N GLU A 668 16.18 34.32 -74.04
CA GLU A 668 16.07 34.68 -72.62
C GLU A 668 15.11 33.78 -71.85
N ALA A 669 14.00 33.35 -72.47
CA ALA A 669 13.10 32.37 -71.87
C ALA A 669 13.79 31.01 -71.66
N LYS A 670 14.57 30.54 -72.64
CA LYS A 670 15.33 29.29 -72.56
C LYS A 670 16.43 29.34 -71.49
N VAL A 671 17.17 30.45 -71.40
CA VAL A 671 18.18 30.65 -70.35
C VAL A 671 17.54 30.64 -68.96
N ARG A 672 16.41 31.32 -68.77
CA ARG A 672 15.67 31.28 -67.48
C ARG A 672 15.18 29.87 -67.12
N GLU A 673 14.75 29.09 -68.10
CA GLU A 673 14.39 27.68 -67.88
C GLU A 673 15.60 26.86 -67.43
N PHE A 674 16.76 27.06 -68.06
CA PHE A 674 18.02 26.40 -67.69
C PHE A 674 18.44 26.74 -66.25
N ASP A 675 18.43 28.01 -65.88
CA ASP A 675 18.82 28.46 -64.53
C ASP A 675 17.90 27.88 -63.45
N LYS A 676 16.60 27.77 -63.74
CA LYS A 676 15.63 27.14 -62.85
C LYS A 676 15.91 25.66 -62.65
N LEU A 677 16.18 24.92 -63.74
CA LEU A 677 16.54 23.51 -63.67
C LEU A 677 17.84 23.30 -62.89
N GLU A 678 18.83 24.17 -63.05
CA GLU A 678 20.08 24.12 -62.30
C GLU A 678 19.85 24.31 -60.80
N ALA A 679 19.03 25.30 -60.42
CA ALA A 679 18.67 25.54 -59.03
C ALA A 679 17.90 24.36 -58.41
N ASP A 680 16.99 23.73 -59.16
CA ASP A 680 16.24 22.56 -58.71
C ASP A 680 17.13 21.32 -58.57
N ARG A 681 18.08 21.11 -59.50
CA ARG A 681 19.09 20.03 -59.45
C ARG A 681 20.00 20.16 -58.22
N MET A 682 20.46 21.37 -57.94
CA MET A 682 21.37 21.68 -56.82
C MET A 682 20.67 21.78 -55.47
N ARG A 683 19.34 21.64 -55.40
CA ARG A 683 18.60 21.71 -54.14
C ARG A 683 19.10 20.62 -53.17
N PRO A 684 19.55 20.95 -51.96
CA PRO A 684 20.05 19.94 -51.02
C PRO A 684 18.96 18.94 -50.63
N PHE A 685 19.33 17.66 -50.55
CA PHE A 685 18.52 16.60 -49.96
C PHE A 685 19.28 16.05 -48.76
N ASP A 686 18.64 16.09 -47.59
CA ASP A 686 19.20 15.60 -46.34
C ASP A 686 18.51 14.27 -45.97
N PRO A 687 19.18 13.13 -46.17
CA PRO A 687 18.65 11.82 -45.81
C PRO A 687 18.28 11.70 -44.33
N ASP A 688 19.01 12.41 -43.45
CA ASP A 688 18.82 12.32 -42.01
C ASP A 688 17.53 13.00 -41.56
N ARG A 689 17.04 13.98 -42.32
CA ARG A 689 15.76 14.68 -42.07
C ARG A 689 14.59 14.17 -42.90
N PHE A 690 14.78 13.09 -43.66
CA PHE A 690 13.72 12.51 -44.48
C PHE A 690 12.60 11.95 -43.60
N THR A 691 11.38 12.43 -43.84
CA THR A 691 10.14 12.00 -43.16
C THR A 691 8.99 11.95 -44.16
N THR A 692 8.01 11.09 -43.90
CA THR A 692 6.74 10.97 -44.64
C THR A 692 5.59 10.78 -43.64
N PRO A 693 4.32 10.99 -44.04
CA PRO A 693 3.17 10.72 -43.15
C PRO A 693 3.15 9.28 -42.60
N GLU A 694 3.62 8.29 -43.38
CA GLU A 694 3.73 6.90 -42.95
C GLU A 694 4.81 6.73 -41.87
N LEU A 695 5.97 7.39 -42.02
CA LEU A 695 7.02 7.38 -41.00
C LEU A 695 6.62 8.13 -39.74
N GLU A 696 5.88 9.23 -39.88
CA GLU A 696 5.31 9.96 -38.73
C GLU A 696 4.33 9.07 -37.96
N GLN A 697 3.45 8.34 -38.65
CA GLN A 697 2.53 7.38 -38.02
C GLN A 697 3.26 6.23 -37.31
N LEU A 698 4.33 5.70 -37.90
CA LEU A 698 5.16 4.66 -37.27
C LEU A 698 5.91 5.21 -36.05
N GLY A 699 6.47 6.42 -36.14
CA GLY A 699 7.10 7.09 -35.01
C GLY A 699 6.11 7.37 -33.86
N ASP A 700 4.88 7.76 -34.19
CA ASP A 700 3.79 7.88 -33.21
C ASP A 700 3.43 6.53 -32.58
N ALA A 701 3.37 5.46 -33.37
CA ALA A 701 3.15 4.10 -32.85
C ALA A 701 4.27 3.66 -31.91
N CYS A 702 5.54 3.98 -32.23
CA CYS A 702 6.70 3.75 -31.36
C CYS A 702 6.60 4.49 -30.01
N ARG A 703 6.06 5.73 -30.00
CA ARG A 703 5.80 6.51 -28.77
C ARG A 703 4.62 5.96 -27.96
N MET A 704 3.70 5.28 -28.63
CA MET A 704 2.44 4.77 -28.08
C MET A 704 2.46 3.26 -27.83
N VAL A 705 3.65 2.63 -27.80
CA VAL A 705 3.77 1.20 -27.45
C VAL A 705 3.03 0.97 -26.13
N LYS A 706 2.13 -0.01 -26.13
CA LYS A 706 1.34 -0.41 -24.95
C LYS A 706 1.90 -1.73 -24.43
N PRO A 707 3.05 -1.71 -23.73
CA PRO A 707 3.66 -2.93 -23.21
C PRO A 707 2.96 -3.41 -21.93
N TYR A 708 2.05 -2.61 -21.38
CA TYR A 708 1.29 -2.95 -20.18
C TYR A 708 0.04 -3.74 -20.53
N HIS A 709 -0.19 -4.83 -19.80
CA HIS A 709 -1.51 -5.46 -19.78
C HIS A 709 -2.51 -4.48 -19.15
N GLN A 710 -3.70 -4.37 -19.73
CA GLN A 710 -4.77 -3.63 -19.07
C GLN A 710 -5.14 -4.40 -17.80
N PRO A 711 -5.11 -3.79 -16.61
CA PRO A 711 -5.57 -4.43 -15.39
C PRO A 711 -6.98 -4.96 -15.61
N ASP A 712 -7.23 -6.22 -15.26
CA ASP A 712 -8.56 -6.80 -15.39
C ASP A 712 -9.47 -6.12 -14.35
N LEU A 713 -10.12 -5.04 -14.80
CA LEU A 713 -11.06 -4.27 -14.00
C LEU A 713 -12.17 -5.15 -13.42
N GLU A 714 -12.55 -6.25 -14.08
CA GLU A 714 -13.51 -7.20 -13.54
C GLU A 714 -12.92 -8.11 -12.46
N GLU A 715 -11.63 -8.46 -12.54
CA GLU A 715 -10.96 -9.14 -11.44
C GLU A 715 -10.89 -8.25 -10.19
N HIS A 716 -10.55 -6.97 -10.36
CA HIS A 716 -10.53 -6.00 -9.27
C HIS A 716 -11.94 -5.77 -8.71
N ARG A 717 -12.96 -5.71 -9.57
CA ARG A 717 -14.37 -5.61 -9.17
C ARG A 717 -14.81 -6.85 -8.39
N LYS A 718 -14.49 -8.05 -8.88
CA LYS A 718 -14.78 -9.31 -8.17
C LYS A 718 -14.10 -9.32 -6.82
N MET A 719 -12.82 -8.96 -6.72
CA MET A 719 -12.11 -8.86 -5.46
C MET A 719 -12.82 -7.94 -4.46
N ILE A 720 -13.35 -6.80 -4.90
CA ILE A 720 -14.16 -5.89 -4.06
C ILE A 720 -15.46 -6.55 -3.64
N LEU A 721 -16.23 -7.08 -4.59
CA LEU A 721 -17.50 -7.75 -4.30
C LEU A 721 -17.31 -8.95 -3.38
N ASP A 722 -16.16 -9.63 -3.48
CA ASP A 722 -15.78 -10.82 -2.75
C ASP A 722 -15.13 -10.55 -1.39
N GLY A 723 -14.41 -9.43 -1.26
CA GLY A 723 -13.58 -9.09 -0.11
C GLY A 723 -14.27 -8.23 0.94
N PHE A 724 -15.37 -7.54 0.58
CA PHE A 724 -16.18 -6.75 1.52
C PHE A 724 -17.37 -7.52 2.11
N ASP A 725 -17.44 -8.84 1.95
CA ASP A 725 -18.37 -9.67 2.71
C ASP A 725 -17.88 -9.79 4.15
N CYS A 726 -18.57 -9.11 5.07
CA CYS A 726 -18.40 -9.37 6.50
C CYS A 726 -18.65 -10.87 6.75
N GLY A 727 -17.63 -11.57 7.27
CA GLY A 727 -17.34 -13.01 7.12
C GLY A 727 -18.47 -14.03 7.34
N ALA A 728 -19.40 -14.17 6.40
CA ALA A 728 -20.46 -15.18 6.47
C ALA A 728 -20.39 -16.29 5.40
N ALA A 729 -19.45 -16.28 4.44
CA ALA A 729 -19.57 -17.19 3.29
C ALA A 729 -18.30 -17.86 2.75
N LYS A 730 -17.09 -17.61 3.27
CA LYS A 730 -15.86 -18.18 2.67
C LYS A 730 -15.09 -19.05 3.66
N ASP A 731 -14.33 -20.00 3.14
CA ASP A 731 -13.33 -20.71 3.92
C ASP A 731 -12.08 -19.82 3.96
N PRO A 732 -11.45 -19.64 5.15
CA PRO A 732 -10.30 -18.76 5.28
C PRO A 732 -9.19 -19.17 4.29
N LYS A 733 -8.88 -18.29 3.32
CA LYS A 733 -7.77 -18.50 2.38
C LYS A 733 -6.43 -18.29 3.11
N ARG A 734 -5.42 -19.10 2.74
CA ARG A 734 -4.03 -18.95 3.23
C ARG A 734 -3.51 -17.56 2.91
N LEU A 735 -3.19 -16.75 3.92
CA LEU A 735 -2.82 -15.35 3.70
C LEU A 735 -1.80 -14.78 4.71
N PRO A 736 -1.08 -13.71 4.31
CA PRO A 736 0.07 -13.12 5.00
C PRO A 736 -0.29 -12.26 6.23
N VAL A 737 0.75 -11.98 7.02
CA VAL A 737 0.69 -11.50 8.42
C VAL A 737 0.21 -10.05 8.53
N THR A 738 -0.87 -9.81 9.30
CA THR A 738 -1.29 -8.48 9.74
C THR A 738 -1.60 -8.48 11.25
N ALA A 739 -0.69 -7.88 12.01
CA ALA A 739 -0.77 -7.56 13.44
C ALA A 739 -0.35 -8.62 14.48
N THR A 740 0.19 -8.11 15.59
CA THR A 740 0.76 -8.82 16.74
C THR A 740 -0.31 -9.08 17.82
N PRO A 741 -0.38 -10.28 18.41
CA PRO A 741 -1.32 -10.59 19.48
C PRO A 741 -1.01 -9.81 20.77
N VAL A 742 -2.05 -9.40 21.49
CA VAL A 742 -1.93 -8.91 22.87
C VAL A 742 -2.14 -10.09 23.82
N GLN A 743 -1.09 -10.52 24.54
CA GLN A 743 -1.25 -11.36 25.72
C GLN A 743 -1.80 -10.51 26.86
N ILE A 744 -3.06 -10.69 27.22
CA ILE A 744 -3.58 -10.22 28.51
C ILE A 744 -3.52 -11.40 29.46
N VAL A 745 -2.59 -11.35 30.41
CA VAL A 745 -2.64 -12.20 31.61
C VAL A 745 -3.70 -11.57 32.52
N GLU A 746 -4.93 -12.07 32.50
CA GLU A 746 -5.91 -11.68 33.50
C GLU A 746 -5.51 -12.26 34.87
N GLN A 747 -5.50 -11.41 35.90
CA GLN A 747 -5.41 -11.90 37.28
C GLN A 747 -6.74 -12.53 37.67
N PRO A 748 -6.73 -13.61 38.49
CA PRO A 748 -7.95 -14.32 38.84
C PRO A 748 -8.98 -13.39 39.50
N PHE A 749 -10.17 -13.41 38.92
CA PHE A 749 -11.37 -12.74 39.39
C PHE A 749 -11.66 -13.10 40.86
N ARG A 750 -11.41 -12.17 41.79
CA ARG A 750 -11.89 -12.30 43.18
C ARG A 750 -13.35 -11.87 43.24
N VAL A 751 -14.25 -12.84 43.28
CA VAL A 751 -15.62 -12.64 43.76
C VAL A 751 -15.55 -12.14 45.21
N LYS A 752 -15.85 -10.86 45.44
CA LYS A 752 -16.21 -10.40 46.79
C LYS A 752 -17.70 -10.63 46.97
N MET A 753 -18.06 -11.71 47.67
CA MET A 753 -19.38 -11.82 48.27
C MET A 753 -19.54 -10.74 49.37
N PRO A 754 -20.75 -10.18 49.55
CA PRO A 754 -20.99 -9.08 50.46
C PRO A 754 -21.08 -9.57 51.91
N VAL A 755 -20.36 -8.92 52.82
CA VAL A 755 -20.60 -9.02 54.27
C VAL A 755 -21.32 -7.75 54.73
N GLY A 756 -22.47 -7.95 55.38
CA GLY A 756 -23.44 -6.91 55.69
C GLY A 756 -23.12 -5.99 56.88
N ASN A 757 -23.93 -4.92 56.91
CA ASN A 757 -24.34 -4.08 58.04
C ASN A 757 -23.26 -3.50 58.97
N ARG A 758 -23.03 -2.18 58.82
CA ARG A 758 -23.23 -1.25 59.94
C ARG A 758 -23.47 0.19 59.50
N ALA A 759 -24.22 0.88 60.35
CA ALA A 759 -24.94 2.12 60.18
C ALA A 759 -24.08 3.37 59.88
N MET A 760 -24.74 4.34 59.23
CA MET A 760 -24.37 5.75 59.17
C MET A 760 -24.04 6.34 60.55
N PRO A 761 -23.29 7.44 60.54
CA PRO A 761 -23.87 8.66 61.09
C PRO A 761 -23.87 9.81 60.07
N ALA A 762 -24.95 10.58 60.16
CA ALA A 762 -25.19 11.83 59.47
C ALA A 762 -24.24 12.95 59.94
N GLN A 763 -23.94 13.89 59.05
CA GLN A 763 -23.80 15.34 59.31
C GLN A 763 -23.75 16.03 57.93
N THR A 764 -24.86 16.64 57.47
CA THR A 764 -25.26 18.04 57.64
C THR A 764 -24.28 19.05 57.01
N ASN A 765 -24.65 19.59 55.84
CA ASN A 765 -24.82 21.02 55.69
C ASN A 765 -25.68 21.38 54.46
N SER A 766 -26.71 22.17 54.74
CA SER A 766 -27.79 22.66 53.89
C SER A 766 -27.36 23.88 53.04
N PRO A 767 -28.22 24.35 52.11
CA PRO A 767 -27.84 25.01 50.87
C PRO A 767 -27.81 26.55 50.99
N ARG A 768 -27.08 27.21 50.08
CA ARG A 768 -27.17 28.67 49.92
C ARG A 768 -28.37 29.05 49.04
N VAL A 769 -29.12 30.01 49.56
CA VAL A 769 -30.36 30.60 49.08
C VAL A 769 -30.10 31.64 47.96
N MET A 770 -31.13 31.81 47.13
CA MET A 770 -31.32 32.70 45.96
C MET A 770 -31.12 34.22 46.21
N PRO A 771 -31.30 35.08 45.18
CA PRO A 771 -32.63 35.68 45.05
C PRO A 771 -33.20 35.84 43.63
N VAL A 772 -34.50 36.13 43.65
CA VAL A 772 -35.52 36.23 42.61
C VAL A 772 -35.45 37.54 41.79
N LEU A 773 -36.07 37.49 40.60
CA LEU A 773 -36.45 38.56 39.65
C LEU A 773 -36.86 39.93 40.24
N PRO A 774 -36.93 40.96 39.36
CA PRO A 774 -38.24 41.56 39.12
C PRO A 774 -38.61 41.77 37.64
N SER A 775 -39.89 41.57 37.35
CA SER A 775 -40.63 41.99 36.15
C SER A 775 -41.14 43.43 36.26
N ASN A 776 -41.39 44.10 35.12
CA ASN A 776 -42.56 44.97 34.79
C ASN A 776 -42.21 46.06 33.72
N THR A 777 -42.69 45.97 32.46
CA THR A 777 -43.98 46.49 31.85
C THR A 777 -43.81 47.89 31.18
N PRO A 778 -44.74 48.46 30.36
CA PRO A 778 -45.89 47.95 29.57
C PRO A 778 -46.00 48.51 28.11
N SER A 779 -47.00 47.97 27.37
CA SER A 779 -47.96 48.55 26.38
C SER A 779 -47.82 49.98 25.84
N ASP A 780 -48.05 50.13 24.52
CA ASP A 780 -49.10 50.95 23.84
C ASP A 780 -48.78 51.07 22.33
N ALA A 781 -49.67 51.08 21.32
CA ALA A 781 -51.13 51.23 21.18
C ALA A 781 -51.56 50.79 19.72
N PRO A 782 -52.86 50.75 19.36
CA PRO A 782 -53.40 49.98 18.21
C PRO A 782 -54.01 50.79 17.03
N MET A 783 -54.33 50.09 15.91
CA MET A 783 -55.30 50.32 14.79
C MET A 783 -54.67 50.01 13.40
N PRO A 784 -55.41 49.72 12.29
CA PRO A 784 -56.82 49.35 12.10
C PRO A 784 -57.07 48.13 11.15
N THR A 785 -58.31 47.65 11.12
CA THR A 785 -58.96 46.81 10.08
C THR A 785 -59.53 47.64 8.92
N VAL A 786 -59.77 47.05 7.71
CA VAL A 786 -61.04 47.10 6.90
C VAL A 786 -60.90 46.76 5.38
N LYS A 787 -61.75 45.80 4.91
CA LYS A 787 -62.46 45.58 3.60
C LYS A 787 -61.81 45.00 2.31
N THR A 788 -62.25 43.75 1.96
CA THR A 788 -62.84 43.17 0.68
C THR A 788 -62.24 43.45 -0.72
N PRO A 789 -62.53 42.65 -1.80
CA PRO A 789 -62.81 41.20 -1.95
C PRO A 789 -61.99 40.51 -3.08
N LEU A 790 -62.25 39.21 -3.32
CA LEU A 790 -61.76 38.31 -4.39
C LEU A 790 -61.57 38.92 -5.80
N PRO A 791 -60.70 38.28 -6.62
CA PRO A 791 -61.26 37.60 -7.80
C PRO A 791 -60.72 36.17 -8.02
N ALA A 792 -61.55 35.38 -8.69
CA ALA A 792 -61.29 34.05 -9.19
C ALA A 792 -60.55 34.09 -10.54
N SER A 793 -59.60 33.18 -10.77
CA SER A 793 -59.65 32.18 -11.85
C SER A 793 -58.27 31.53 -12.11
N ALA A 794 -58.30 30.20 -12.20
CA ALA A 794 -57.55 29.36 -13.14
C ALA A 794 -56.03 29.13 -12.92
N THR A 795 -55.69 27.94 -12.39
CA THR A 795 -55.20 26.76 -13.17
C THR A 795 -54.10 25.98 -12.42
N ALA A 796 -54.44 24.73 -12.10
CA ALA A 796 -53.63 23.52 -11.88
C ALA A 796 -52.18 23.62 -11.34
N ALA A 797 -51.98 23.04 -10.14
CA ALA A 797 -51.35 21.71 -9.96
C ALA A 797 -50.62 21.61 -8.60
N ARG A 798 -51.18 20.86 -7.64
CA ARG A 798 -50.44 20.13 -6.59
C ARG A 798 -51.31 18.98 -6.03
N PRO A 799 -50.69 17.85 -5.65
CA PRO A 799 -51.37 16.58 -5.38
C PRO A 799 -52.01 16.52 -3.97
N PRO A 800 -52.92 15.54 -3.71
CA PRO A 800 -53.62 15.36 -2.43
C PRO A 800 -52.74 14.72 -1.33
N PRO A 801 -53.22 14.69 -0.07
CA PRO A 801 -52.41 14.43 1.11
C PRO A 801 -52.14 12.94 1.36
N ASN A 802 -50.91 12.64 1.79
CA ASN A 802 -50.55 11.35 2.39
C ASN A 802 -51.40 11.10 3.66
N THR A 803 -52.41 10.25 3.56
CA THR A 803 -52.76 9.32 4.64
C THR A 803 -51.65 8.27 4.71
N GLY A 804 -50.83 8.32 5.75
CA GLY A 804 -49.77 7.35 5.99
C GLY A 804 -50.32 5.94 6.18
N ASP A 805 -49.78 4.99 5.42
CA ASP A 805 -49.95 3.56 5.66
C ASP A 805 -49.40 3.17 7.05
N PRO A 806 -50.01 2.20 7.74
CA PRO A 806 -49.50 1.70 9.01
C PRO A 806 -48.17 0.96 8.83
N ALA A 807 -47.24 1.11 9.79
CA ALA A 807 -45.93 0.46 9.80
C ALA A 807 -46.04 -1.07 9.67
N GLU A 808 -45.66 -1.61 8.51
CA GLU A 808 -45.74 -3.03 8.15
C GLU A 808 -44.43 -3.76 8.55
N VAL A 809 -44.52 -4.79 9.39
CA VAL A 809 -43.39 -5.69 9.71
C VAL A 809 -43.58 -6.99 8.92
N VAL A 810 -42.70 -7.25 7.95
CA VAL A 810 -42.77 -8.42 7.06
C VAL A 810 -41.83 -9.52 7.54
N VAL A 811 -42.39 -10.62 8.06
CA VAL A 811 -41.62 -11.82 8.42
C VAL A 811 -41.66 -12.81 7.26
N THR A 812 -40.51 -13.23 6.76
CA THR A 812 -40.34 -14.17 5.63
C THR A 812 -40.08 -15.59 6.14
N ASN A 813 -40.96 -16.54 5.81
CA ASN A 813 -40.80 -17.97 6.12
C ASN A 813 -40.66 -18.78 4.82
N ASN A 814 -39.64 -19.63 4.73
CA ASN A 814 -39.38 -20.50 3.58
C ASN A 814 -39.93 -21.93 3.72
N HIS A 815 -40.63 -22.27 4.81
CA HIS A 815 -41.13 -23.63 5.06
C HIS A 815 -42.53 -23.67 5.70
N THR A 816 -43.23 -24.80 5.56
CA THR A 816 -44.63 -25.03 5.99
C THR A 816 -44.80 -25.38 7.49
N GLY A 817 -43.79 -25.13 8.33
CA GLY A 817 -43.78 -25.48 9.76
C GLY A 817 -44.16 -24.33 10.70
N ALA A 818 -44.66 -24.70 11.89
CA ALA A 818 -45.19 -23.80 12.92
C ALA A 818 -44.11 -22.94 13.63
N VAL A 819 -44.22 -21.62 13.56
CA VAL A 819 -43.41 -20.64 14.34
C VAL A 819 -44.13 -20.25 15.64
N ARG A 820 -43.45 -19.79 16.70
CA ARG A 820 -44.06 -19.15 17.89
C ARG A 820 -43.44 -17.78 18.17
N ILE A 821 -44.25 -16.75 18.39
CA ILE A 821 -43.82 -15.35 18.68
C ILE A 821 -44.10 -15.03 20.15
N PHE A 822 -43.29 -14.18 20.81
CA PHE A 822 -43.58 -13.63 22.15
C PHE A 822 -43.23 -12.11 22.16
N GLY A 823 -44.03 -11.23 22.81
CA GLY A 823 -43.76 -9.76 22.94
C GLY A 823 -43.16 -9.38 24.32
N ILE A 824 -42.70 -8.18 24.71
CA ILE A 824 -42.58 -6.82 24.14
C ILE A 824 -41.36 -6.15 24.84
N SER A 825 -40.57 -5.32 24.13
CA SER A 825 -39.73 -4.26 24.71
C SER A 825 -40.09 -2.91 24.07
N PRO A 826 -40.24 -1.80 24.83
CA PRO A 826 -40.58 -0.49 24.27
C PRO A 826 -39.33 0.23 23.77
N GLY A 827 -39.09 0.28 22.45
CA GLY A 827 -37.93 1.06 21.96
C GLY A 827 -37.57 1.12 20.48
N ALA A 828 -38.36 0.61 19.52
CA ALA A 828 -38.01 0.74 18.10
C ALA A 828 -38.99 1.65 17.33
N GLU A 829 -38.45 2.55 16.52
CA GLU A 829 -39.17 3.34 15.52
C GLU A 829 -39.13 2.62 14.17
N ASN A 830 -40.28 2.43 13.53
CA ASN A 830 -40.52 2.05 12.12
C ASN A 830 -39.36 1.43 11.30
N GLU A 831 -38.80 0.30 11.75
CA GLU A 831 -37.84 -0.50 10.97
C GLU A 831 -38.52 -1.71 10.33
N GLN A 832 -38.19 -1.99 9.06
CA GLN A 832 -38.48 -3.28 8.43
C GLN A 832 -37.55 -4.34 9.03
N PHE A 833 -38.06 -5.17 9.93
CA PHE A 833 -37.34 -6.31 10.48
C PHE A 833 -37.45 -7.51 9.52
N VAL A 834 -36.37 -7.84 8.80
CA VAL A 834 -36.30 -8.98 7.89
C VAL A 834 -35.33 -10.01 8.46
N ARG A 835 -35.85 -11.16 8.90
CA ARG A 835 -35.06 -12.30 9.37
C ARG A 835 -35.54 -13.58 8.70
N SER A 836 -34.61 -14.32 8.10
CA SER A 836 -34.89 -15.66 7.58
C SER A 836 -34.93 -16.64 8.76
N MET A 837 -36.01 -17.43 8.88
CA MET A 837 -36.20 -18.41 9.97
C MET A 837 -36.38 -19.82 9.43
N GLN A 838 -35.88 -20.82 10.17
CA GLN A 838 -36.07 -22.24 9.91
C GLN A 838 -37.26 -22.83 10.69
N SER A 839 -37.72 -24.01 10.28
CA SER A 839 -38.84 -24.70 10.95
C SER A 839 -38.44 -25.11 12.36
N GLY A 840 -39.15 -24.59 13.37
CA GLY A 840 -38.86 -24.84 14.79
C GLY A 840 -38.07 -23.72 15.47
N ASP A 841 -37.64 -22.69 14.72
CA ASP A 841 -36.98 -21.52 15.31
C ASP A 841 -37.94 -20.67 16.14
N GLU A 842 -37.40 -20.13 17.23
CA GLU A 842 -38.08 -19.15 18.09
C GLU A 842 -37.49 -17.75 17.84
N ALA A 843 -38.35 -16.75 17.66
CA ALA A 843 -37.92 -15.37 17.44
C ALA A 843 -38.77 -14.39 18.27
N MET A 844 -38.09 -13.45 18.90
CA MET A 844 -38.72 -12.34 19.61
C MET A 844 -38.79 -11.13 18.69
N ILE A 845 -40.00 -10.61 18.46
CA ILE A 845 -40.21 -9.45 17.58
C ILE A 845 -40.66 -8.27 18.45
N PRO A 846 -39.91 -7.16 18.49
CA PRO A 846 -40.35 -5.96 19.20
C PRO A 846 -41.50 -5.31 18.43
N ALA A 847 -42.69 -5.21 19.06
CA ALA A 847 -43.87 -4.59 18.47
C ALA A 847 -44.67 -3.79 19.51
N ARG A 848 -45.38 -2.73 19.08
CA ARG A 848 -46.22 -1.91 19.95
C ARG A 848 -47.60 -2.52 20.15
N ILE A 849 -48.18 -2.33 21.34
CA ILE A 849 -49.57 -2.70 21.63
C ILE A 849 -50.50 -1.98 20.64
N GLY A 850 -51.32 -2.74 19.92
CA GLY A 850 -52.23 -2.24 18.89
C GLY A 850 -51.63 -2.16 17.47
N GLN A 851 -50.35 -2.45 17.30
CA GLN A 851 -49.68 -2.52 15.99
C GLN A 851 -50.19 -3.72 15.18
N LEU A 852 -50.28 -3.55 13.86
CA LEU A 852 -50.69 -4.61 12.93
C LEU A 852 -49.45 -5.29 12.36
N LEU A 853 -49.34 -6.60 12.55
CA LEU A 853 -48.30 -7.44 11.96
C LEU A 853 -48.85 -8.14 10.72
N ILE A 854 -48.11 -8.09 9.60
CA ILE A 854 -48.47 -8.72 8.32
C ILE A 854 -47.35 -9.67 7.91
N ILE A 855 -47.65 -10.96 7.90
CA ILE A 855 -46.67 -12.02 7.65
C ILE A 855 -46.82 -12.48 6.20
N LYS A 856 -45.72 -12.53 5.43
CA LYS A 856 -45.76 -12.86 3.99
C LYS A 856 -44.79 -14.00 3.66
N ALA A 857 -45.12 -14.80 2.66
CA ALA A 857 -44.19 -15.80 2.12
C ALA A 857 -43.09 -15.11 1.31
N THR A 858 -41.85 -15.58 1.43
CA THR A 858 -40.67 -15.05 0.72
C THR A 858 -40.83 -15.14 -0.81
N THR A 859 -41.48 -16.19 -1.29
CA THR A 859 -41.79 -16.41 -2.70
C THR A 859 -43.23 -15.99 -3.01
N GLY A 860 -43.38 -14.98 -3.88
CA GLY A 860 -44.67 -14.50 -4.40
C GLY A 860 -45.38 -13.44 -3.54
N GLY A 861 -44.82 -13.03 -2.39
CA GLY A 861 -45.32 -11.91 -1.59
C GLY A 861 -46.72 -12.11 -1.00
N ARG A 862 -47.24 -13.34 -1.02
CA ARG A 862 -48.60 -13.64 -0.55
C ARG A 862 -48.69 -13.48 0.96
N GLU A 863 -49.68 -12.72 1.42
CA GLU A 863 -50.01 -12.59 2.84
C GLU A 863 -50.45 -13.95 3.39
N LEU A 864 -49.72 -14.42 4.41
CA LEU A 864 -49.98 -15.68 5.11
C LEU A 864 -50.89 -15.46 6.31
N GLN A 865 -50.66 -14.39 7.07
CA GLN A 865 -51.44 -14.08 8.28
C GLN A 865 -51.34 -12.60 8.65
N ARG A 866 -52.42 -12.08 9.22
CA ARG A 866 -52.51 -10.73 9.79
C ARG A 866 -52.88 -10.82 11.26
N HIS A 867 -52.16 -10.12 12.12
CA HIS A 867 -52.44 -10.14 13.56
C HIS A 867 -52.29 -8.75 14.19
N LYS A 868 -53.19 -8.40 15.10
CA LYS A 868 -53.13 -7.14 15.85
C LYS A 868 -52.62 -7.42 17.25
N VAL A 869 -51.49 -6.81 17.61
CA VAL A 869 -50.79 -7.07 18.88
C VAL A 869 -51.65 -6.63 20.07
N GLY A 870 -52.00 -7.57 20.95
CA GLY A 870 -52.76 -7.29 22.17
C GLY A 870 -51.92 -6.77 23.33
N LYS A 871 -52.54 -6.64 24.51
CA LYS A 871 -51.93 -6.10 25.74
C LYS A 871 -51.14 -7.15 26.56
N LYS A 872 -51.07 -8.41 26.10
CA LYS A 872 -50.42 -9.53 26.80
C LYS A 872 -49.42 -10.23 25.88
N LEU A 873 -48.53 -11.04 26.48
CA LEU A 873 -47.62 -11.94 25.77
C LEU A 873 -48.46 -12.92 24.92
N GLU A 874 -48.30 -12.92 23.60
CA GLU A 874 -49.13 -13.70 22.68
C GLU A 874 -48.26 -14.63 21.82
N VAL A 875 -48.63 -15.92 21.79
CA VAL A 875 -47.96 -16.95 20.99
C VAL A 875 -48.66 -17.13 19.66
N LEU A 876 -48.03 -16.70 18.57
CA LEU A 876 -48.54 -16.83 17.21
C LEU A 876 -47.99 -18.07 16.52
N LYS A 877 -48.86 -19.02 16.17
CA LYS A 877 -48.52 -20.22 15.41
C LYS A 877 -48.69 -20.03 13.91
N ILE A 878 -47.61 -19.99 13.14
CA ILE A 878 -47.64 -19.73 11.69
C ILE A 878 -47.47 -21.04 10.93
N GLY A 879 -48.52 -21.54 10.27
CA GLY A 879 -48.47 -22.78 9.47
C GLY A 879 -49.02 -24.00 10.23
N GLY A 880 -50.26 -24.36 9.90
CA GLY A 880 -51.01 -25.52 10.39
C GLY A 880 -52.51 -25.34 10.14
N THR A 881 -53.22 -26.40 9.75
CA THR A 881 -54.68 -26.36 9.55
C THR A 881 -55.40 -25.99 10.86
N PRO A 882 -56.50 -25.22 10.81
CA PRO A 882 -57.18 -24.74 12.00
C PRO A 882 -57.89 -25.89 12.73
N GLN A 883 -57.56 -26.07 14.00
CA GLN A 883 -58.42 -26.71 15.00
C GLN A 883 -58.32 -25.91 16.30
#